data_AF-A0A9D9LT82-F1
#
_entry.id   AF-A0A9D9LT82-F1
#
_cell.length_a   1.000
_cell.length_b   1.000
_cell.length_c   1.000
_cell.angle_alpha   90.00
_cell.angle_beta   90.00
_cell.angle_gamma   90.00
#
_symmetry.space_group_name_H-M   'P 1'
#
loop_
_entity.id
_entity.type
_entity.pdbx_description
1 polymer ?
#
loop_
_entity_poly.entity_id
_entity_poly.type
_entity_poly.pdbx_seq_one_letter_code
_entity_poly.pdbx_strand_id
1 'polypeptide(L)'
;MQILYDITAIVLFLPVLFMFLIRATRERGFMERIRQSMFGIFPEHALDSIEKNNCIWVHAASVGEVVATSPLIKEFRREFPKSPILVSVVTASGYEMANRIIKDADSIIYYPLDFPWLAGRVLRRIHPRVFLPVETELWPNFLKTAKKLRIPVMMVNGRISDKSVKRYRHLHSMWDDMITTITKFAMQSPIDADYIRQLGAPPELVTITGNTKFDQTYTDVSEEEKEAILGELGFSKDDKIFLAGSTHRGEEDLILNAFRKLQEKHNNAKLVIAPRELLRTMEVTHIVKSAGFSVATRTKLQKTKSVGHDVVILDTIGELGKIYSIGDVIYVGKSLVVHGGHNILEPAAHGKAIIVGSNMENFKDTHALFTKRDACVTVDNAEELNREVLRLFDDEKERARLEKETLAIVNENKGAARKSAMLLKETLDSYEAKERLLHIKSTEKVENLQTYFINLVHSKDVEGFGSNVIVSFLYCFSALYSMLVNLKLGFYKIGLFHKEKLPCFVISLGNVTVGGTGKTPTAQCLAREIRDMGYRVVILNRGYRAKWHGDVGVVSDGEKLHMDAKEAGDEAFMLAKHLQNVPVLIGAERALTGRYAIEHFGAEVAILDDGYQHWQLKRDLDILLVDAVNVFGNEHILPRGTLREPISHVNRADVCLMTKVDQAAEGSIEYIRNTVHKYNENALIVESIHQPRTFIPMDEWHDHIGETGLAVSEIKGKRIMAVSAIGNPASFEQTLSDLGAIILESLRYPDHHEYTVKEMEGVFRQADSEDAEAIVITEKDAVKFPLEVLNGHTEIPVYVISVEVTFKEGASEFRDMLSKKIAETIRKG
;
A
#
# COMPACT_ATOMS: atom_id res chain seq x y z
N MET A 1 -17.10 10.69 16.32
CA MET A 1 -16.05 11.71 16.51
C MET A 1 -15.46 12.20 15.18
N GLN A 2 -15.10 11.33 14.23
CA GLN A 2 -14.48 11.76 12.97
C GLN A 2 -15.38 12.61 12.06
N ILE A 3 -16.64 12.21 11.84
CA ILE A 3 -17.59 13.05 11.07
C ILE A 3 -17.77 14.42 11.72
N LEU A 4 -17.73 14.47 13.06
CA LEU A 4 -17.81 15.73 13.81
C LEU A 4 -16.54 16.58 13.62
N TYR A 5 -15.35 15.96 13.57
CA TYR A 5 -14.11 16.63 13.22
C TYR A 5 -14.16 17.20 11.80
N ASP A 6 -14.59 16.42 10.81
CA ASP A 6 -14.69 16.85 9.41
C ASP A 6 -15.68 18.01 9.24
N ILE A 7 -16.87 17.92 9.85
CA ILE A 7 -17.86 19.01 9.85
C ILE A 7 -17.29 20.25 10.54
N THR A 8 -16.64 20.09 11.69
CA THR A 8 -16.05 21.22 12.43
C THR A 8 -14.90 21.85 11.67
N ALA A 9 -14.05 21.06 11.03
CA ALA A 9 -12.94 21.53 10.20
C ALA A 9 -13.46 22.33 9.00
N ILE A 10 -14.52 21.85 8.32
CA ILE A 10 -15.16 22.57 7.21
C ILE A 10 -15.77 23.90 7.71
N VAL A 11 -16.48 23.89 8.85
CA VAL A 11 -17.11 25.09 9.42
C VAL A 11 -16.07 26.12 9.86
N LEU A 12 -15.00 25.70 10.53
CA LEU A 12 -13.89 26.58 10.94
C LEU A 12 -13.04 27.06 9.75
N PHE A 13 -13.03 26.32 8.65
CA PHE A 13 -12.30 26.71 7.45
C PHE A 13 -12.96 27.87 6.70
N LEU A 14 -14.29 28.01 6.73
CA LEU A 14 -15.02 29.11 6.06
C LEU A 14 -14.50 30.52 6.42
N PRO A 15 -14.31 30.90 7.70
CA PRO A 15 -13.73 32.20 8.04
C PRO A 15 -12.23 32.30 7.72
N VAL A 16 -11.47 31.21 7.83
CA VAL A 16 -10.04 31.16 7.46
C VAL A 16 -9.85 31.36 5.96
N LEU A 17 -10.74 30.78 5.14
CA LEU A 17 -10.78 30.95 3.69
C LEU A 17 -10.98 32.42 3.31
N PHE A 18 -11.88 33.13 3.98
CA PHE A 18 -12.10 34.56 3.78
C PHE A 18 -10.85 35.38 4.11
N MET A 19 -10.18 35.07 5.23
CA MET A 19 -8.90 35.68 5.60
C MET A 19 -7.80 35.37 4.58
N PHE A 20 -7.73 34.13 4.06
CA PHE A 20 -6.76 33.71 3.05
C PHE A 20 -6.97 34.41 1.71
N LEU A 21 -8.22 34.62 1.28
CA LEU A 21 -8.56 35.42 0.10
C LEU A 21 -8.08 36.89 0.26
N ILE A 22 -8.27 37.49 1.43
CA ILE A 22 -7.76 38.84 1.71
C ILE A 22 -6.23 38.88 1.68
N ARG A 23 -5.55 37.90 2.29
CA ARG A 23 -4.07 37.85 2.28
C ARG A 23 -3.50 37.53 0.91
N ALA A 24 -4.18 36.74 0.08
CA ALA A 24 -3.79 36.44 -1.30
C ALA A 24 -3.68 37.69 -2.17
N THR A 25 -4.46 38.73 -1.88
CA THR A 25 -4.40 40.02 -2.60
C THR A 25 -3.33 40.97 -2.06
N ARG A 26 -2.79 40.71 -0.86
CA ARG A 26 -1.83 41.60 -0.18
C ARG A 26 -0.40 41.04 -0.11
N GLU A 27 -0.21 39.73 -0.11
CA GLU A 27 1.08 39.06 0.07
C GLU A 27 1.54 38.37 -1.23
N ARG A 28 2.72 38.76 -1.75
CA ARG A 28 3.34 38.08 -2.91
C ARG A 28 3.72 36.64 -2.54
N GLY A 29 3.41 35.67 -3.41
CA GLY A 29 3.68 34.24 -3.20
C GLY A 29 2.57 33.48 -2.42
N PHE A 30 1.63 34.19 -1.78
CA PHE A 30 0.54 33.57 -1.04
C PHE A 30 -0.45 32.79 -1.94
N MET A 31 -0.54 33.17 -3.21
CA MET A 31 -1.35 32.46 -4.21
C MET A 31 -0.81 31.05 -4.51
N GLU A 32 0.51 30.86 -4.50
CA GLU A 32 1.12 29.53 -4.66
C GLU A 32 0.82 28.64 -3.46
N ARG A 33 0.86 29.22 -2.25
CA ARG A 33 0.45 28.53 -1.02
C ARG A 33 -1.01 28.09 -1.08
N ILE A 34 -1.93 28.94 -1.55
CA ILE A 34 -3.33 28.57 -1.74
C ILE A 34 -3.45 27.44 -2.79
N ARG A 35 -2.77 27.58 -3.93
CA ARG A 35 -2.81 26.61 -5.03
C ARG A 35 -2.32 25.22 -4.59
N GLN A 36 -1.24 25.16 -3.81
CA GLN A 36 -0.68 23.92 -3.28
C GLN A 36 -1.50 23.37 -2.10
N SER A 37 -1.71 24.16 -1.04
CA SER A 37 -2.37 23.69 0.19
C SER A 37 -3.86 23.45 0.06
N MET A 38 -4.58 24.20 -0.79
CA MET A 38 -6.05 24.09 -0.90
C MET A 38 -6.51 23.26 -2.11
N PHE A 39 -5.82 23.37 -3.23
CA PHE A 39 -6.21 22.68 -4.47
C PHE A 39 -5.34 21.45 -4.77
N GLY A 40 -4.22 21.26 -4.05
CA GLY A 40 -3.28 20.16 -4.30
C GLY A 40 -2.62 20.27 -5.68
N ILE A 41 -2.51 21.49 -6.21
CA ILE A 41 -1.90 21.74 -7.51
C ILE A 41 -0.47 22.23 -7.26
N PHE A 42 0.48 21.34 -7.52
CA PHE A 42 1.91 21.63 -7.41
C PHE A 42 2.48 22.02 -8.79
N PRO A 43 3.57 22.80 -8.85
CA PRO A 43 4.28 23.06 -10.10
C PRO A 43 4.79 21.74 -10.71
N GLU A 44 4.63 21.53 -12.02
CA GLU A 44 5.03 20.28 -12.72
C GLU A 44 6.51 19.94 -12.47
N HIS A 45 7.41 20.92 -12.60
CA HIS A 45 8.85 20.77 -12.32
C HIS A 45 9.21 20.36 -10.89
N ALA A 46 8.33 20.57 -9.89
CA ALA A 46 8.59 20.21 -8.49
C ALA A 46 8.14 18.78 -8.15
N LEU A 47 7.44 18.09 -9.07
CA LEU A 47 6.98 16.72 -8.86
C LEU A 47 7.60 15.73 -9.83
N ASP A 48 8.12 16.17 -10.98
CA ASP A 48 8.68 15.26 -12.02
C ASP A 48 9.78 14.32 -11.51
N SER A 49 10.58 14.74 -10.52
CA SER A 49 11.63 13.91 -9.90
C SER A 49 11.12 12.97 -8.79
N ILE A 50 9.89 13.19 -8.31
CA ILE A 50 9.34 12.58 -7.09
C ILE A 50 8.15 11.66 -7.40
N GLU A 51 7.37 11.98 -8.43
CA GLU A 51 6.19 11.24 -8.84
C GLU A 51 6.59 9.81 -9.23
N LYS A 52 6.15 8.81 -8.44
CA LYS A 52 6.42 7.37 -8.59
C LYS A 52 7.85 6.89 -8.28
N ASN A 53 8.71 7.72 -7.66
CA ASN A 53 10.10 7.36 -7.32
C ASN A 53 10.34 6.97 -5.84
N ASN A 54 9.32 6.49 -5.11
CA ASN A 54 9.46 6.01 -3.73
C ASN A 54 10.18 7.02 -2.79
N CYS A 55 9.66 8.25 -2.72
CA CYS A 55 10.30 9.33 -1.98
C CYS A 55 10.15 9.22 -0.45
N ILE A 56 11.10 9.82 0.28
CA ILE A 56 11.03 10.01 1.74
C ILE A 56 10.36 11.37 1.99
N TRP A 57 9.16 11.37 2.56
CA TRP A 57 8.42 12.60 2.82
C TRP A 57 8.55 13.02 4.29
N VAL A 58 9.22 14.14 4.54
CA VAL A 58 9.33 14.78 5.86
C VAL A 58 8.39 15.98 5.97
N HIS A 59 7.63 16.08 7.06
CA HIS A 59 6.70 17.18 7.31
C HIS A 59 7.10 18.00 8.53
N ALA A 60 7.33 19.30 8.32
CA ALA A 60 7.67 20.28 9.35
C ALA A 60 6.80 21.54 9.19
N ALA A 61 5.85 21.78 10.07
CA ALA A 61 4.87 22.86 9.97
C ALA A 61 5.46 24.26 10.21
N SER A 62 6.38 24.38 11.16
CA SER A 62 6.92 25.66 11.64
C SER A 62 8.42 25.86 11.37
N VAL A 63 8.91 27.10 11.51
CA VAL A 63 10.35 27.41 11.41
C VAL A 63 11.18 26.59 12.38
N GLY A 64 10.69 26.38 13.62
CA GLY A 64 11.40 25.60 14.63
C GLY A 64 11.55 24.12 14.27
N GLU A 65 10.54 23.54 13.62
CA GLU A 65 10.57 22.15 13.15
C GLU A 65 11.44 22.01 11.89
N VAL A 66 11.43 23.00 11.00
CA VAL A 66 12.32 23.02 9.82
C VAL A 66 13.78 23.01 10.26
N VAL A 67 14.12 23.78 11.30
CA VAL A 67 15.47 23.78 11.89
C VAL A 67 15.82 22.41 12.50
N ALA A 68 14.88 21.76 13.18
CA ALA A 68 15.07 20.40 13.71
C ALA A 68 15.20 19.32 12.62
N THR A 69 14.62 19.58 11.44
CA THR A 69 14.58 18.67 10.29
C THR A 69 15.82 18.73 9.43
N SER A 70 16.48 19.89 9.35
CA SER A 70 17.70 20.08 8.55
C SER A 70 18.78 18.99 8.77
N PRO A 71 19.20 18.67 10.01
CA PRO A 71 20.21 17.62 10.23
C PRO A 71 19.69 16.21 9.92
N LEU A 72 18.38 15.96 10.09
CA LEU A 72 17.76 14.69 9.71
C LEU A 72 17.88 14.45 8.20
N ILE A 73 17.59 15.46 7.39
CA ILE A 73 17.64 15.34 5.93
C ILE A 73 19.07 15.04 5.44
N LYS A 74 20.08 15.67 6.05
CA LYS A 74 21.48 15.42 5.70
C LYS A 74 21.89 13.96 5.97
N GLU A 75 21.50 13.42 7.13
CA GLU A 75 21.76 12.01 7.46
C GLU A 75 20.90 11.05 6.60
N PHE A 76 19.65 11.41 6.30
CA PHE A 76 18.81 10.62 5.39
C PHE A 76 19.37 10.58 3.97
N ARG A 77 19.91 11.70 3.46
CA ARG A 77 20.58 11.74 2.15
C ARG A 77 21.82 10.85 2.13
N ARG A 78 22.56 10.79 3.24
CA ARG A 78 23.75 9.94 3.39
C ARG A 78 23.40 8.45 3.37
N GLU A 79 22.36 8.05 4.09
CA GLU A 79 21.91 6.65 4.16
C GLU A 79 21.09 6.21 2.93
N PHE A 80 20.36 7.13 2.31
CA PHE A 80 19.48 6.88 1.16
C PHE A 80 19.84 7.78 -0.05
N PRO A 81 21.02 7.58 -0.68
CA PRO A 81 21.48 8.46 -1.76
C PRO A 81 20.60 8.39 -3.03
N LYS A 82 19.87 7.29 -3.24
CA LYS A 82 19.02 7.05 -4.42
C LYS A 82 17.55 7.47 -4.24
N SER A 83 17.10 7.75 -3.03
CA SER A 83 15.69 8.07 -2.77
C SER A 83 15.47 9.58 -2.79
N PRO A 84 14.46 10.08 -3.53
CA PRO A 84 14.11 11.50 -3.49
C PRO A 84 13.61 11.90 -2.09
N ILE A 85 13.97 13.09 -1.61
CA ILE A 85 13.54 13.64 -0.33
C ILE A 85 12.61 14.83 -0.57
N LEU A 86 11.38 14.71 -0.06
CA LEU A 86 10.34 15.73 -0.12
C LEU A 86 10.14 16.36 1.26
N VAL A 87 10.14 17.69 1.34
CA VAL A 87 9.85 18.42 2.58
C VAL A 87 8.56 19.22 2.43
N SER A 88 7.61 19.04 3.35
CA SER A 88 6.38 19.84 3.38
C SER A 88 6.33 20.80 4.56
N VAL A 89 5.89 22.04 4.32
CA VAL A 89 5.80 23.10 5.32
C VAL A 89 4.42 23.78 5.32
N VAL A 90 3.96 24.28 6.47
CA VAL A 90 2.66 24.98 6.58
C VAL A 90 2.82 26.49 6.52
N THR A 91 3.83 27.04 7.20
CA THR A 91 4.05 28.48 7.34
C THR A 91 4.92 29.06 6.21
N ALA A 92 4.63 30.29 5.77
CA ALA A 92 5.42 30.96 4.73
C ALA A 92 6.87 31.23 5.17
N SER A 93 7.05 31.65 6.42
CA SER A 93 8.38 31.82 7.03
C SER A 93 9.14 30.50 7.12
N GLY A 94 8.45 29.39 7.44
CA GLY A 94 9.04 28.05 7.41
C GLY A 94 9.48 27.64 6.00
N TYR A 95 8.67 27.93 4.97
CA TYR A 95 8.99 27.62 3.58
C TYR A 95 10.24 28.38 3.08
N GLU A 96 10.35 29.67 3.40
CA GLU A 96 11.56 30.45 3.11
C GLU A 96 12.79 29.91 3.86
N MET A 97 12.62 29.52 5.12
CA MET A 97 13.70 28.94 5.92
C MET A 97 14.16 27.58 5.35
N ALA A 98 13.20 26.74 4.95
CA ALA A 98 13.47 25.41 4.40
C ALA A 98 14.29 25.52 3.11
N ASN A 99 13.91 26.41 2.18
CA ASN A 99 14.67 26.65 0.94
C ASN A 99 16.09 27.18 1.18
N ARG A 100 16.36 27.82 2.33
CA ARG A 100 17.68 28.36 2.67
C ARG A 100 18.60 27.33 3.33
N ILE A 101 18.06 26.58 4.30
CA ILE A 101 18.87 25.66 5.12
C ILE A 101 18.93 24.27 4.47
N ILE A 102 17.83 23.78 3.92
CA ILE A 102 17.71 22.40 3.42
C ILE A 102 18.03 22.37 1.92
N LYS A 103 19.32 22.45 1.60
CA LYS A 103 19.80 22.35 0.21
C LYS A 103 19.78 20.92 -0.33
N ASP A 104 19.76 19.93 0.56
CA ASP A 104 19.81 18.51 0.22
C ASP A 104 18.43 17.89 -0.06
N ALA A 105 17.34 18.66 -0.04
CA ALA A 105 16.01 18.20 -0.41
C ALA A 105 15.76 18.39 -1.91
N ASP A 106 15.17 17.39 -2.57
CA ASP A 106 14.88 17.45 -4.01
C ASP A 106 13.69 18.36 -4.31
N SER A 107 12.74 18.48 -3.37
CA SER A 107 11.65 19.45 -3.47
C SER A 107 11.10 19.85 -2.11
N ILE A 108 10.60 21.09 -2.06
CA ILE A 108 9.96 21.68 -0.89
C ILE A 108 8.57 22.16 -1.32
N ILE A 109 7.54 21.72 -0.61
CA ILE A 109 6.13 22.01 -0.93
C ILE A 109 5.40 22.58 0.27
N TYR A 110 4.24 23.20 0.04
CA TYR A 110 3.29 23.46 1.11
C TYR A 110 2.47 22.22 1.43
N TYR A 111 2.24 21.96 2.72
CA TYR A 111 1.42 20.83 3.17
C TYR A 111 -0.06 21.02 2.76
N PRO A 112 -0.74 19.97 2.23
CA PRO A 112 -2.16 20.05 1.91
C PRO A 112 -3.02 20.15 3.18
N LEU A 113 -4.20 20.76 3.05
CA LEU A 113 -5.19 20.75 4.13
C LEU A 113 -5.68 19.32 4.41
N ASP A 114 -5.96 19.03 5.69
CA ASP A 114 -6.35 17.70 6.17
C ASP A 114 -7.82 17.36 5.87
N PHE A 115 -8.25 17.58 4.62
CA PHE A 115 -9.54 17.12 4.12
C PHE A 115 -9.41 15.72 3.51
N PRO A 116 -10.38 14.81 3.73
CA PRO A 116 -10.29 13.43 3.27
C PRO A 116 -10.01 13.27 1.77
N TRP A 117 -10.62 14.11 0.93
CA TRP A 117 -10.44 14.06 -0.52
C TRP A 117 -9.07 14.62 -0.96
N LEU A 118 -8.58 15.66 -0.28
CA LEU A 118 -7.35 16.35 -0.65
C LEU A 118 -6.13 15.54 -0.18
N ALA A 119 -6.13 15.09 1.07
CA ALA A 119 -5.12 14.17 1.58
C ALA A 119 -5.05 12.90 0.72
N GLY A 120 -6.21 12.31 0.38
CA GLY A 120 -6.34 11.19 -0.56
C GLY A 120 -5.71 11.45 -1.92
N ARG A 121 -5.99 12.60 -2.53
CA ARG A 121 -5.47 12.95 -3.85
C ARG A 121 -3.95 13.16 -3.83
N VAL A 122 -3.44 13.88 -2.84
CA VAL A 122 -2.01 14.19 -2.74
C VAL A 122 -1.19 12.95 -2.40
N LEU A 123 -1.62 12.14 -1.42
CA LEU A 123 -0.94 10.90 -1.06
C LEU A 123 -0.91 9.89 -2.21
N ARG A 124 -2.01 9.73 -2.97
CA ARG A 124 -2.02 8.83 -4.14
C ARG A 124 -1.14 9.32 -5.29
N ARG A 125 -0.98 10.64 -5.43
CA ARG A 125 -0.15 11.22 -6.48
C ARG A 125 1.33 11.09 -6.16
N ILE A 126 1.73 11.42 -4.94
CA ILE A 126 3.13 11.38 -4.50
C ILE A 126 3.57 9.94 -4.21
N HIS A 127 2.70 9.12 -3.61
CA HIS A 127 2.94 7.74 -3.18
C HIS A 127 4.31 7.55 -2.50
N PRO A 128 4.56 8.23 -1.35
CA PRO A 128 5.85 8.19 -0.67
C PRO A 128 6.17 6.79 -0.12
N ARG A 129 7.46 6.45 -0.04
CA ARG A 129 7.96 5.23 0.62
C ARG A 129 7.73 5.28 2.13
N VAL A 130 7.81 6.48 2.71
CA VAL A 130 7.59 6.71 4.15
C VAL A 130 7.16 8.15 4.38
N PHE A 131 6.28 8.34 5.38
CA PHE A 131 5.88 9.67 5.85
C PHE A 131 6.42 9.93 7.26
N LEU A 132 7.08 11.07 7.44
CA LEU A 132 7.83 11.44 8.64
C LEU A 132 7.32 12.77 9.22
N PRO A 133 6.26 12.75 10.06
CA PRO A 133 5.84 13.95 10.78
C PRO A 133 6.86 14.32 11.87
N VAL A 134 7.23 15.60 11.92
CA VAL A 134 8.19 16.15 12.88
C VAL A 134 7.43 16.73 14.07
N GLU A 135 7.93 16.48 15.29
CA GLU A 135 7.23 16.87 16.53
C GLU A 135 5.79 16.33 16.55
N THR A 136 4.76 17.13 16.91
CA THR A 136 3.35 16.69 17.07
C THR A 136 2.42 16.99 15.90
N GLU A 137 2.92 16.95 14.67
CA GLU A 137 2.12 17.20 13.46
C GLU A 137 1.33 15.95 13.02
N LEU A 138 0.38 15.53 13.86
CA LEU A 138 -0.43 14.32 13.66
C LEU A 138 -1.83 14.70 13.14
N TRP A 139 -2.04 14.41 11.85
CA TRP A 139 -3.23 14.81 11.07
C TRP A 139 -4.16 13.60 10.82
N PRO A 140 -5.39 13.56 11.41
CA PRO A 140 -6.23 12.37 11.39
C PRO A 140 -6.57 11.83 9.99
N ASN A 141 -6.95 12.70 9.05
CA ASN A 141 -7.39 12.26 7.73
C ASN A 141 -6.22 11.82 6.86
N PHE A 142 -5.09 12.50 6.98
CA PHE A 142 -3.84 12.15 6.32
C PHE A 142 -3.30 10.82 6.82
N LEU A 143 -3.19 10.60 8.13
CA LEU A 143 -2.74 9.33 8.71
C LEU A 143 -3.65 8.18 8.31
N LYS A 144 -4.98 8.36 8.40
CA LYS A 144 -5.93 7.33 7.97
C LYS A 144 -5.77 6.97 6.49
N THR A 145 -5.51 7.97 5.65
CA THR A 145 -5.25 7.74 4.22
C THR A 145 -3.93 7.02 4.01
N ALA A 146 -2.87 7.37 4.75
CA ALA A 146 -1.59 6.68 4.73
C ALA A 146 -1.74 5.19 5.12
N LYS A 147 -2.53 4.90 6.17
CA LYS A 147 -2.87 3.52 6.58
C LYS A 147 -3.59 2.74 5.47
N LYS A 148 -4.56 3.37 4.80
CA LYS A 148 -5.30 2.77 3.67
C LYS A 148 -4.41 2.48 2.47
N LEU A 149 -3.41 3.32 2.21
CA LEU A 149 -2.45 3.17 1.14
C LEU A 149 -1.22 2.34 1.54
N ARG A 150 -1.20 1.75 2.75
CA ARG A 150 -0.08 0.98 3.30
C ARG A 150 1.26 1.75 3.26
N ILE A 151 1.22 3.04 3.58
CA ILE A 151 2.42 3.86 3.71
C ILE A 151 2.87 3.84 5.18
N PRO A 152 4.11 3.43 5.50
CA PRO A 152 4.61 3.47 6.87
C PRO A 152 4.78 4.91 7.34
N VAL A 153 4.42 5.16 8.61
CA VAL A 153 4.54 6.47 9.25
C VAL A 153 5.47 6.38 10.44
N MET A 154 6.48 7.24 10.50
CA MET A 154 7.40 7.32 11.64
C MET A 154 7.51 8.76 12.15
N MET A 155 7.07 8.98 13.39
CA MET A 155 7.17 10.29 14.04
C MET A 155 8.62 10.55 14.43
N VAL A 156 9.19 11.68 14.00
CA VAL A 156 10.58 12.05 14.24
C VAL A 156 10.68 13.27 15.15
N ASN A 157 11.69 13.27 16.03
CA ASN A 157 11.90 14.33 17.01
C ASN A 157 10.61 14.64 17.81
N GLY A 158 9.87 13.60 18.21
CA GLY A 158 8.56 13.71 18.82
C GLY A 158 8.60 14.35 20.22
N ARG A 159 7.67 15.27 20.49
CA ARG A 159 7.56 16.02 21.74
C ARG A 159 6.11 16.21 22.14
N ILE A 160 5.72 15.87 23.37
CA ILE A 160 4.33 15.99 23.83
C ILE A 160 4.27 16.73 25.16
N SER A 161 3.45 17.77 25.22
CA SER A 161 3.25 18.53 26.47
C SER A 161 2.20 17.88 27.39
N ASP A 162 2.35 18.02 28.70
CA ASP A 162 1.36 17.58 29.71
C ASP A 162 -0.04 18.17 29.47
N LYS A 163 -0.11 19.44 29.04
CA LYS A 163 -1.38 20.09 28.66
C LYS A 163 -2.05 19.40 27.47
N SER A 164 -1.27 18.88 26.53
CA SER A 164 -1.76 18.13 25.38
C SER A 164 -2.29 16.77 25.83
N VAL A 165 -1.55 16.04 26.68
CA VAL A 165 -1.96 14.73 27.23
C VAL A 165 -3.34 14.81 27.89
N LYS A 166 -3.57 15.82 28.76
CA LYS A 166 -4.84 16.00 29.46
C LYS A 166 -6.02 16.22 28.52
N ARG A 167 -5.85 17.05 27.49
CA ARG A 167 -6.90 17.30 26.47
C ARG A 167 -7.17 16.06 25.63
N TYR A 168 -6.10 15.37 25.24
CA TYR A 168 -6.15 14.22 24.36
C TYR A 168 -6.73 12.97 25.01
N ARG A 169 -6.62 12.85 26.34
CA ARG A 169 -7.33 11.84 27.13
C ARG A 169 -8.85 11.89 26.97
N HIS A 170 -9.45 13.03 26.64
CA HIS A 170 -10.90 13.12 26.42
C HIS A 170 -11.34 12.70 25.00
N LEU A 171 -10.41 12.52 24.07
CA LEU A 171 -10.66 12.21 22.65
C LEU A 171 -10.17 10.79 22.28
N HIS A 172 -10.30 9.83 23.22
CA HIS A 172 -9.71 8.50 23.14
C HIS A 172 -9.88 7.80 21.78
N SER A 173 -11.10 7.70 21.24
CA SER A 173 -11.34 6.96 19.99
C SER A 173 -10.62 7.54 18.76
N MET A 174 -10.47 8.87 18.67
CA MET A 174 -9.77 9.48 17.52
C MET A 174 -8.25 9.36 17.68
N TRP A 175 -7.77 9.42 18.92
CA TRP A 175 -6.34 9.25 19.20
C TRP A 175 -5.88 7.81 19.00
N ASP A 176 -6.67 6.84 19.44
CA ASP A 176 -6.31 5.43 19.32
C ASP A 176 -6.12 5.04 17.84
N ASP A 177 -7.01 5.51 16.96
CA ASP A 177 -6.89 5.35 15.51
C ASP A 177 -5.62 6.00 14.94
N MET A 178 -5.21 7.17 15.45
CA MET A 178 -4.00 7.88 15.00
C MET A 178 -2.72 7.21 15.51
N ILE A 179 -2.65 6.83 16.80
CA ILE A 179 -1.48 6.16 17.39
C ILE A 179 -1.26 4.80 16.74
N THR A 180 -2.32 4.01 16.52
CA THR A 180 -2.23 2.70 15.88
C THR A 180 -1.83 2.77 14.40
N THR A 181 -1.81 3.95 13.79
CA THR A 181 -1.34 4.16 12.42
C THR A 181 0.17 4.37 12.35
N ILE A 182 0.79 4.82 13.44
CA ILE A 182 2.21 5.17 13.47
C ILE A 182 3.03 3.90 13.71
N THR A 183 3.94 3.59 12.80
CA THR A 183 4.79 2.40 12.84
C THR A 183 5.90 2.53 13.88
N LYS A 184 6.45 3.74 14.08
CA LYS A 184 7.52 3.99 15.07
C LYS A 184 7.49 5.42 15.59
N PHE A 185 7.80 5.60 16.87
CA PHE A 185 7.89 6.88 17.55
C PHE A 185 9.33 7.15 17.99
N ALA A 186 10.00 8.12 17.35
CA ALA A 186 11.32 8.61 17.77
C ALA A 186 11.15 9.86 18.64
N MET A 187 11.28 9.71 19.95
CA MET A 187 10.97 10.74 20.95
C MET A 187 12.23 11.49 21.41
N GLN A 188 12.05 12.77 21.77
CA GLN A 188 13.13 13.65 22.22
C GLN A 188 13.66 13.27 23.61
N SER A 189 12.76 13.02 24.56
CA SER A 189 13.11 12.77 25.96
C SER A 189 12.40 11.53 26.53
N PRO A 190 12.90 10.96 27.64
CA PRO A 190 12.19 9.89 28.35
C PRO A 190 10.80 10.31 28.83
N ILE A 191 10.64 11.58 29.21
CA ILE A 191 9.35 12.12 29.67
C ILE A 191 8.34 12.13 28.52
N ASP A 192 8.76 12.56 27.32
CA ASP A 192 7.90 12.54 26.13
C ASP A 192 7.53 11.09 25.75
N ALA A 193 8.48 10.17 25.87
CA ALA A 193 8.26 8.74 25.65
C ALA A 193 7.23 8.16 26.64
N ASP A 194 7.25 8.58 27.90
CA ASP A 194 6.25 8.15 28.88
C ASP A 194 4.88 8.79 28.62
N TYR A 195 4.82 10.04 28.14
CA TYR A 195 3.56 10.66 27.76
C TYR A 195 2.89 9.97 26.56
N ILE A 196 3.64 9.61 25.52
CA ILE A 196 3.06 8.88 24.38
C ILE A 196 2.60 7.46 24.78
N ARG A 197 3.34 6.80 25.69
CA ARG A 197 2.92 5.50 26.26
C ARG A 197 1.61 5.62 27.04
N GLN A 198 1.46 6.65 27.86
CA GLN A 198 0.21 6.92 28.58
C GLN A 198 -0.98 7.24 27.66
N LEU A 199 -0.71 7.76 26.46
CA LEU A 199 -1.72 8.04 25.44
C LEU A 199 -2.14 6.79 24.64
N GLY A 200 -1.46 5.65 24.79
CA GLY A 200 -1.82 4.37 24.17
C GLY A 200 -0.78 3.79 23.20
N ALA A 201 0.40 4.41 23.04
CA ALA A 201 1.42 3.88 22.14
C ALA A 201 2.11 2.62 22.73
N PRO A 202 2.22 1.52 21.96
CA PRO A 202 2.92 0.32 22.40
C PRO A 202 4.39 0.62 22.76
N PRO A 203 4.90 0.15 23.92
CA PRO A 203 6.27 0.45 24.37
C PRO A 203 7.36 0.03 23.36
N GLU A 204 7.12 -1.03 22.59
CA GLU A 204 8.01 -1.58 21.55
C GLU A 204 8.20 -0.66 20.33
N LEU A 205 7.23 0.23 20.07
CA LEU A 205 7.29 1.17 18.96
C LEU A 205 7.93 2.51 19.36
N VAL A 206 8.15 2.73 20.65
CA VAL A 206 8.69 3.99 21.19
C VAL A 206 10.19 3.88 21.46
N THR A 207 10.97 4.72 20.79
CA THR A 207 12.43 4.77 20.93
C THR A 207 12.87 6.21 21.22
N ILE A 208 13.78 6.37 22.18
CA ILE A 208 14.32 7.68 22.55
C ILE A 208 15.55 7.93 21.68
N THR A 209 15.43 8.86 20.73
CA THR A 209 16.55 9.22 19.83
C THR A 209 17.31 10.44 20.33
N GLY A 210 16.65 11.33 21.05
CA GLY A 210 17.20 12.61 21.49
C GLY A 210 16.64 13.78 20.69
N ASN A 211 17.07 15.00 21.02
CA ASN A 211 16.58 16.22 20.36
C ASN A 211 17.51 16.59 19.19
N THR A 212 16.97 16.61 17.97
CA THR A 212 17.76 16.88 16.76
C THR A 212 18.20 18.33 16.64
N LYS A 213 17.66 19.24 17.45
CA LYS A 213 18.10 20.66 17.47
C LYS A 213 19.53 20.83 18.00
N PHE A 214 20.11 19.83 18.66
CA PHE A 214 21.53 19.84 19.06
C PHE A 214 22.48 19.44 17.91
N ASP A 215 21.96 18.86 16.84
CA ASP A 215 22.73 18.35 15.68
C ASP A 215 22.85 19.39 14.56
N GLN A 216 22.69 20.68 14.84
CA GLN A 216 22.71 21.73 13.83
C GLN A 216 24.09 21.85 13.17
N THR A 217 24.27 21.26 11.98
CA THR A 217 25.57 21.29 11.27
C THR A 217 25.86 22.63 10.59
N TYR A 218 24.88 23.54 10.49
CA TYR A 218 25.10 24.85 9.86
C TYR A 218 25.87 25.84 10.75
N THR A 219 26.04 25.50 12.02
CA THR A 219 26.90 26.23 12.95
C THR A 219 28.34 25.74 12.92
N ASP A 220 28.68 24.65 12.23
CA ASP A 220 30.08 24.23 12.15
C ASP A 220 30.86 25.23 11.26
N VAL A 221 31.82 25.93 11.86
CA VAL A 221 32.66 26.93 11.18
C VAL A 221 34.12 26.50 11.35
N SER A 222 34.82 26.33 10.23
CA SER A 222 36.25 26.01 10.23
C SER A 222 37.08 27.20 10.76
N GLU A 223 38.28 26.95 11.30
CA GLU A 223 39.16 28.04 11.78
C GLU A 223 39.50 29.03 10.65
N GLU A 224 39.62 28.56 9.41
CA GLU A 224 39.82 29.40 8.22
C GLU A 224 38.63 30.34 7.95
N GLU A 225 37.39 29.83 8.08
CA GLU A 225 36.19 30.65 7.95
C GLU A 225 36.04 31.65 9.11
N LYS A 226 36.45 31.30 10.34
CA LYS A 226 36.46 32.23 11.48
C LYS A 226 37.39 33.41 11.23
N GLU A 227 38.60 33.14 10.73
CA GLU A 227 39.57 34.18 10.37
C GLU A 227 39.08 35.04 9.21
N ALA A 228 38.39 34.46 8.23
CA ALA A 228 37.74 35.21 7.16
C ALA A 228 36.65 36.14 7.70
N ILE A 229 35.77 35.66 8.60
CA ILE A 229 34.70 36.47 9.20
C ILE A 229 35.29 37.62 10.03
N LEU A 230 36.32 37.37 10.84
CA LEU A 230 37.03 38.41 11.61
C LEU A 230 37.63 39.48 10.68
N GLY A 231 38.34 39.05 9.63
CA GLY A 231 38.96 39.94 8.66
C GLY A 231 37.95 40.76 7.84
N GLU A 232 36.77 40.21 7.56
CA GLU A 232 35.69 40.93 6.90
C GLU A 232 34.97 41.93 7.82
N LEU A 233 34.89 41.65 9.11
CA LEU A 233 34.31 42.54 10.11
C LEU A 233 35.31 43.64 10.54
N GLY A 234 36.59 43.49 10.20
CA GLY A 234 37.65 44.42 10.55
C GLY A 234 38.12 44.29 11.99
N PHE A 235 37.96 43.10 12.59
CA PHE A 235 38.40 42.75 13.93
C PHE A 235 39.67 41.91 13.89
N SER A 236 40.49 42.01 14.94
CA SER A 236 41.69 41.20 15.14
C SER A 236 41.41 40.05 16.10
N LYS A 237 42.25 39.01 16.07
CA LYS A 237 42.11 37.82 16.95
C LYS A 237 42.29 38.14 18.44
N ASP A 238 42.94 39.27 18.75
CA ASP A 238 43.18 39.78 20.11
C ASP A 238 42.07 40.72 20.64
N ASP A 239 41.06 41.03 19.81
CA ASP A 239 39.95 41.90 20.22
C ASP A 239 38.94 41.11 21.09
N LYS A 240 38.44 41.73 22.15
CA LYS A 240 37.41 41.13 23.03
C LYS A 240 36.03 41.39 22.46
N ILE A 241 35.35 40.37 21.96
CA ILE A 241 34.10 40.51 21.21
C ILE A 241 32.90 40.16 22.08
N PHE A 242 32.10 41.17 22.43
CA PHE A 242 30.78 40.99 23.03
C PHE A 242 29.73 40.92 21.91
N LEU A 243 28.93 39.87 21.86
CA LEU A 243 27.94 39.67 20.79
C LEU A 243 26.54 39.55 21.36
N ALA A 244 25.64 40.45 20.95
CA ALA A 244 24.23 40.43 21.30
C ALA A 244 23.39 39.93 20.11
N GLY A 245 22.88 38.70 20.22
CA GLY A 245 22.13 38.02 19.19
C GLY A 245 20.61 38.13 19.36
N SER A 246 19.90 38.40 18.27
CA SER A 246 18.43 38.48 18.22
C SER A 246 17.79 39.50 19.19
N THR A 247 18.34 40.71 19.25
CA THR A 247 17.87 41.78 20.15
C THR A 247 16.47 42.32 19.79
N HIS A 248 15.74 42.79 20.80
CA HIS A 248 14.43 43.43 20.70
C HIS A 248 14.41 44.85 21.28
N ARG A 249 13.35 45.60 20.92
CA ARG A 249 13.15 46.98 21.40
C ARG A 249 13.32 47.08 22.92
N GLY A 250 14.21 47.95 23.34
CA GLY A 250 14.49 48.25 24.75
C GLY A 250 15.63 47.42 25.35
N GLU A 251 16.12 46.37 24.69
CA GLU A 251 17.34 45.65 25.13
C GLU A 251 18.62 46.33 24.63
N GLU A 252 18.55 47.00 23.47
CA GLU A 252 19.73 47.61 22.84
C GLU A 252 20.38 48.69 23.72
N ASP A 253 19.59 49.50 24.43
CA ASP A 253 20.11 50.50 25.37
C ASP A 253 20.83 49.87 26.57
N LEU A 254 20.33 48.74 27.07
CA LEU A 254 20.93 48.01 28.19
C LEU A 254 22.27 47.40 27.79
N ILE A 255 22.33 46.80 26.60
CA ILE A 255 23.54 46.22 26.02
C ILE A 255 24.60 47.30 25.80
N LEU A 256 24.21 48.47 25.30
CA LEU A 256 25.13 49.59 25.07
C LEU A 256 25.68 50.16 26.38
N ASN A 257 24.89 50.19 27.45
CA ASN A 257 25.37 50.58 28.78
C ASN A 257 26.42 49.58 29.32
N ALA A 258 26.18 48.28 29.14
CA ALA A 258 27.13 47.23 29.49
C ALA A 258 28.44 47.36 28.68
N PHE A 259 28.31 47.62 27.38
CA PHE A 259 29.46 47.81 26.50
C PHE A 259 30.27 49.05 26.85
N ARG A 260 29.63 50.16 27.24
CA ARG A 260 30.34 51.37 27.70
C ARG A 260 31.24 51.08 28.90
N LYS A 261 30.70 50.41 29.93
CA LYS A 261 31.46 50.00 31.12
C LYS A 261 32.58 49.00 30.78
N LEU A 262 32.36 48.14 29.78
CA LEU A 262 33.37 47.21 29.28
C LEU A 262 34.53 47.94 28.58
N GLN A 263 34.22 48.94 27.73
CA GLN A 263 35.22 49.71 27.00
C GLN A 263 36.08 50.59 27.93
N GLU A 264 35.52 51.12 29.02
CA GLU A 264 36.26 51.84 30.06
C GLU A 264 37.37 51.00 30.70
N LYS A 265 37.18 49.67 30.77
CA LYS A 265 38.13 48.73 31.39
C LYS A 265 39.01 48.00 30.38
N HIS A 266 38.50 47.73 29.18
CA HIS A 266 39.18 47.02 28.10
C HIS A 266 39.05 47.82 26.79
N ASN A 267 40.11 48.57 26.44
CA ASN A 267 40.09 49.48 25.27
C ASN A 267 40.04 48.75 23.92
N ASN A 268 40.26 47.43 23.89
CA ASN A 268 40.15 46.54 22.72
C ASN A 268 38.81 45.79 22.64
N ALA A 269 37.78 46.21 23.40
CA ALA A 269 36.46 45.60 23.34
C ALA A 269 35.67 46.04 22.09
N LYS A 270 35.02 45.08 21.42
CA LYS A 270 34.16 45.28 20.24
C LYS A 270 32.78 44.69 20.47
N LEU A 271 31.75 45.32 19.92
CA LEU A 271 30.36 44.89 20.06
C LEU A 271 29.76 44.49 18.71
N VAL A 272 29.08 43.34 18.67
CA VAL A 272 28.28 42.93 17.52
C VAL A 272 26.81 42.85 17.94
N ILE A 273 25.93 43.58 17.25
CA ILE A 273 24.48 43.57 17.52
C ILE A 273 23.74 42.95 16.33
N ALA A 274 22.94 41.92 16.60
CA ALA A 274 22.08 41.28 15.61
C ALA A 274 20.60 41.54 15.94
N PRO A 275 19.96 42.58 15.38
CA PRO A 275 18.54 42.82 15.62
C PRO A 275 17.68 41.72 15.01
N ARG A 276 16.62 41.30 15.72
CA ARG A 276 15.71 40.27 15.19
C ARG A 276 14.93 40.74 13.96
N GLU A 277 14.59 42.02 13.92
CA GLU A 277 13.85 42.65 12.83
C GLU A 277 14.80 43.56 12.02
N LEU A 278 15.14 43.16 10.79
CA LEU A 278 16.06 43.93 9.94
C LEU A 278 15.55 45.34 9.59
N LEU A 279 14.24 45.55 9.59
CA LEU A 279 13.65 46.89 9.37
C LEU A 279 14.10 47.89 10.45
N ARG A 280 14.50 47.41 11.63
CA ARG A 280 14.98 48.24 12.75
C ARG A 280 16.46 48.56 12.70
N THR A 281 17.21 48.07 11.71
CA THR A 281 18.66 48.31 11.60
C THR A 281 19.01 49.81 11.63
N MET A 282 18.21 50.65 10.97
CA MET A 282 18.39 52.11 10.97
C MET A 282 18.12 52.75 12.34
N GLU A 283 17.10 52.27 13.05
CA GLU A 283 16.75 52.70 14.41
C GLU A 283 17.91 52.37 15.37
N VAL A 284 18.39 51.12 15.35
CA VAL A 284 19.52 50.67 16.17
C VAL A 284 20.80 51.43 15.83
N THR A 285 21.07 51.69 14.54
CA THR A 285 22.23 52.51 14.13
C THR A 285 22.17 53.92 14.72
N HIS A 286 20.98 54.51 14.81
CA HIS A 286 20.80 55.82 15.42
C HIS A 286 21.01 55.78 16.94
N ILE A 287 20.48 54.76 17.63
CA ILE A 287 20.69 54.56 19.08
C ILE A 287 22.18 54.43 19.41
N VAL A 288 22.93 53.63 18.64
CA VAL A 288 24.38 53.45 18.82
C VAL A 288 25.15 54.76 18.60
N LYS A 289 24.80 55.54 17.57
CA LYS A 289 25.42 56.85 17.32
C LYS A 289 25.11 57.86 18.42
N SER A 290 23.87 57.88 18.91
CA SER A 290 23.46 58.74 20.02
C SER A 290 24.16 58.36 21.33
N ALA A 291 24.57 57.10 21.48
CA ALA A 291 25.37 56.64 22.60
C ALA A 291 26.88 56.98 22.48
N GLY A 292 27.33 57.53 21.34
CA GLY A 292 28.68 58.04 21.12
C GLY A 292 29.67 57.07 20.45
N PHE A 293 29.22 55.91 19.96
CA PHE A 293 30.10 54.88 19.41
C PHE A 293 30.18 54.92 17.87
N SER A 294 31.33 54.48 17.34
CA SER A 294 31.50 54.27 15.89
C SER A 294 30.77 52.99 15.44
N VAL A 295 29.99 53.09 14.36
CA VAL A 295 29.10 52.00 13.90
C VAL A 295 29.24 51.69 12.42
N ALA A 296 29.35 50.41 12.09
CA ALA A 296 29.31 49.89 10.72
C ALA A 296 28.19 48.85 10.56
N THR A 297 27.65 48.75 9.34
CA THR A 297 26.69 47.69 8.99
C THR A 297 27.37 46.61 8.15
N ARG A 298 26.96 45.35 8.33
CA ARG A 298 27.54 44.20 7.63
C ARG A 298 27.50 44.35 6.10
N THR A 299 26.39 44.84 5.52
CA THR A 299 26.27 45.10 4.08
C THR A 299 27.29 46.12 3.56
N LYS A 300 27.67 47.11 4.38
CA LYS A 300 28.70 48.09 3.99
C LYS A 300 30.11 47.49 4.07
N LEU A 301 30.39 46.69 5.09
CA LEU A 301 31.68 46.02 5.27
C LEU A 301 31.96 44.97 4.18
N GLN A 302 30.92 44.30 3.66
CA GLN A 302 31.05 43.40 2.50
C GLN A 302 31.45 44.12 1.21
N LYS A 303 31.08 45.41 1.05
CA LYS A 303 31.38 46.20 -0.16
C LYS A 303 32.65 47.02 -0.04
N THR A 304 33.02 47.46 1.16
CA THR A 304 34.20 48.29 1.39
C THR A 304 34.76 47.93 2.77
N LYS A 305 35.94 47.31 2.79
CA LYS A 305 36.64 46.97 4.03
C LYS A 305 36.97 48.26 4.78
N SER A 306 36.50 48.37 6.02
CA SER A 306 36.71 49.53 6.88
C SER A 306 37.10 49.03 8.26
N VAL A 307 38.15 49.64 8.83
CA VAL A 307 38.74 49.25 10.12
C VAL A 307 38.54 50.39 11.12
N GLY A 308 38.38 50.06 12.41
CA GLY A 308 38.28 51.05 13.49
C GLY A 308 36.87 51.33 14.02
N HIS A 309 35.90 50.46 13.75
CA HIS A 309 34.55 50.57 14.32
C HIS A 309 34.48 49.89 15.69
N ASP A 310 33.67 50.42 16.61
CA ASP A 310 33.44 49.85 17.95
C ASP A 310 32.25 48.90 17.96
N VAL A 311 31.24 49.20 17.13
CA VAL A 311 30.00 48.41 17.04
C VAL A 311 29.74 48.00 15.58
N VAL A 312 29.45 46.73 15.35
CA VAL A 312 28.98 46.22 14.06
C VAL A 312 27.55 45.71 14.18
N ILE A 313 26.68 46.22 13.31
CA ILE A 313 25.28 45.77 13.24
C ILE A 313 25.11 44.80 12.08
N LEU A 314 24.59 43.62 12.39
CA LEU A 314 24.26 42.58 11.40
C LEU A 314 22.92 42.90 10.74
N ASP A 315 22.98 43.36 9.49
CA ASP A 315 21.82 43.66 8.65
C ASP A 315 21.50 42.55 7.62
N THR A 316 22.14 41.39 7.77
CA THR A 316 22.00 40.21 6.90
C THR A 316 21.19 39.09 7.61
N ILE A 317 20.38 38.35 6.85
CA ILE A 317 19.59 37.23 7.39
C ILE A 317 20.38 35.92 7.29
N GLY A 318 20.42 35.14 8.38
CA GLY A 318 20.89 33.76 8.37
C GLY A 318 22.39 33.56 8.61
N GLU A 319 23.15 34.64 8.82
CA GLU A 319 24.59 34.54 9.16
C GLU A 319 24.87 34.46 10.67
N LEU A 320 23.89 34.80 11.51
CA LEU A 320 24.05 34.89 12.97
C LEU A 320 24.63 33.61 13.60
N GLY A 321 24.14 32.44 13.19
CA GLY A 321 24.62 31.15 13.68
C GLY A 321 26.12 30.92 13.44
N LYS A 322 26.67 31.45 12.34
CA LYS A 322 28.11 31.41 12.06
C LYS A 322 28.87 32.48 12.83
N ILE A 323 28.28 33.66 13.00
CA ILE A 323 28.92 34.80 13.66
C ILE A 323 29.02 34.60 15.18
N TYR A 324 28.18 33.74 15.79
CA TYR A 324 28.41 33.33 17.18
C TYR A 324 29.79 32.67 17.41
N SER A 325 30.42 32.11 16.37
CA SER A 325 31.77 31.52 16.48
C SER A 325 32.86 32.51 16.93
N ILE A 326 32.68 33.80 16.61
CA ILE A 326 33.67 34.84 16.90
C ILE A 326 33.42 35.57 18.23
N GLY A 327 32.24 35.43 18.84
CA GLY A 327 31.95 36.08 20.13
C GLY A 327 32.69 35.40 21.28
N ASP A 328 33.21 36.19 22.23
CA ASP A 328 33.74 35.69 23.50
C ASP A 328 32.63 35.49 24.53
N VAL A 329 31.77 36.51 24.66
CA VAL A 329 30.60 36.49 25.54
C VAL A 329 29.38 36.82 24.68
N ILE A 330 28.34 36.01 24.82
CA ILE A 330 27.15 36.09 23.97
C ILE A 330 25.93 36.39 24.82
N TYR A 331 25.25 37.48 24.52
CA TYR A 331 23.91 37.76 25.04
C TYR A 331 22.85 37.32 24.03
N VAL A 332 21.92 36.46 24.45
CA VAL A 332 20.78 36.06 23.61
C VAL A 332 19.56 36.88 24.00
N GLY A 333 19.10 37.73 23.07
CA GLY A 333 18.02 38.69 23.29
C GLY A 333 16.62 38.09 23.43
N LYS A 334 15.64 38.99 23.56
CA LYS A 334 14.23 38.72 23.91
C LYS A 334 14.03 38.09 25.28
N SER A 335 15.08 38.06 26.09
CA SER A 335 15.16 37.34 27.35
C SER A 335 15.05 38.26 28.56
N LEU A 336 15.42 39.55 28.42
CA LEU A 336 15.21 40.57 29.45
C LEU A 336 13.85 41.28 29.29
N VAL A 337 13.22 41.19 28.12
CA VAL A 337 11.86 41.72 27.87
C VAL A 337 10.80 40.62 28.03
N VAL A 338 9.57 40.98 28.39
CA VAL A 338 8.47 40.03 28.77
C VAL A 338 7.86 39.30 27.55
N HIS A 339 8.65 38.97 26.53
CA HIS A 339 8.16 38.36 25.28
C HIS A 339 8.76 36.97 25.00
N GLY A 340 9.55 36.44 25.95
CA GLY A 340 10.14 35.09 25.94
C GLY A 340 11.39 34.97 25.05
N GLY A 341 12.36 34.12 25.41
CA GLY A 341 13.68 34.09 24.76
C GLY A 341 13.81 33.46 23.37
N HIS A 342 15.06 33.47 22.87
CA HIS A 342 15.50 32.89 21.58
C HIS A 342 16.40 31.66 21.77
N ASN A 343 16.88 31.09 20.65
CA ASN A 343 17.64 29.86 20.59
C ASN A 343 19.04 29.99 21.22
N ILE A 344 19.28 29.28 22.33
CA ILE A 344 20.57 29.21 23.03
C ILE A 344 21.53 28.17 22.41
N LEU A 345 21.01 27.25 21.58
CA LEU A 345 21.81 26.14 21.06
C LEU A 345 22.87 26.58 20.05
N GLU A 346 22.59 27.62 19.27
CA GLU A 346 23.54 28.14 18.27
C GLU A 346 24.85 28.62 18.91
N PRO A 347 24.85 29.52 19.93
CA PRO A 347 26.09 29.90 20.60
C PRO A 347 26.69 28.75 21.43
N ALA A 348 25.86 27.85 21.96
CA ALA A 348 26.36 26.70 22.73
C ALA A 348 27.11 25.68 21.87
N ALA A 349 26.70 25.52 20.60
CA ALA A 349 27.36 24.63 19.65
C ALA A 349 28.81 25.07 19.35
N HIS A 350 29.09 26.36 19.49
CA HIS A 350 30.44 26.94 19.39
C HIS A 350 31.23 26.91 20.70
N GLY A 351 30.62 26.39 21.78
CA GLY A 351 31.22 26.37 23.11
C GLY A 351 31.49 27.77 23.65
N LYS A 352 30.50 28.66 23.63
CA LYS A 352 30.64 30.07 24.03
C LYS A 352 29.98 30.36 25.37
N ALA A 353 30.50 31.35 26.10
CA ALA A 353 29.89 31.81 27.35
C ALA A 353 28.59 32.58 27.05
N ILE A 354 27.46 32.06 27.55
CA ILE A 354 26.13 32.58 27.23
C ILE A 354 25.50 33.28 28.44
N ILE A 355 24.96 34.47 28.18
CA ILE A 355 24.13 35.23 29.11
C ILE A 355 22.71 35.33 28.53
N VAL A 356 21.72 35.06 29.38
CA VAL A 356 20.29 35.19 29.05
C VAL A 356 19.55 35.93 30.15
N GLY A 357 18.49 36.64 29.80
CA GLY A 357 17.55 37.18 30.77
C GLY A 357 16.62 36.11 31.37
N SER A 358 15.90 36.48 32.42
CA SER A 358 14.97 35.63 33.18
C SER A 358 13.85 35.00 32.34
N ASN A 359 13.47 35.61 31.22
CA ASN A 359 12.26 35.25 30.48
C ASN A 359 12.58 34.30 29.31
N MET A 360 12.78 33.01 29.60
CA MET A 360 13.08 31.97 28.59
C MET A 360 11.91 31.01 28.30
N GLU A 361 10.65 31.47 28.39
CA GLU A 361 9.46 30.61 28.27
C GLU A 361 9.40 29.74 27.00
N ASN A 362 9.81 30.29 25.85
CA ASN A 362 9.80 29.57 24.56
C ASN A 362 10.82 28.41 24.50
N PHE A 363 11.90 28.49 25.29
CA PHE A 363 13.01 27.53 25.32
C PHE A 363 13.25 26.97 26.72
N LYS A 364 12.17 26.78 27.49
CA LYS A 364 12.22 26.38 28.90
C LYS A 364 13.04 25.12 29.14
N ASP A 365 12.90 24.10 28.30
CA ASP A 365 13.60 22.81 28.50
C ASP A 365 15.11 22.94 28.25
N THR A 366 15.49 23.68 27.20
CA THR A 366 16.90 23.97 26.90
C THR A 366 17.50 24.86 27.98
N HIS A 367 16.82 25.93 28.39
CA HIS A 367 17.28 26.81 29.47
C HIS A 367 17.44 26.03 30.78
N ALA A 368 16.47 25.22 31.18
CA ALA A 368 16.56 24.39 32.38
C ALA A 368 17.72 23.39 32.33
N LEU A 369 18.06 22.83 31.15
CA LEU A 369 19.21 21.94 30.99
C LEU A 369 20.54 22.69 31.23
N PHE A 370 20.67 23.90 30.67
CA PHE A 370 21.86 24.71 30.81
C PHE A 370 22.00 25.32 32.22
N THR A 371 20.90 25.76 32.84
CA THR A 371 20.90 26.26 34.23
C THR A 371 21.23 25.16 35.23
N LYS A 372 20.73 23.92 35.05
CA LYS A 372 21.02 22.80 35.96
C LYS A 372 22.50 22.40 36.01
N ARG A 373 23.26 22.71 34.97
CA ARG A 373 24.70 22.44 34.87
C ARG A 373 25.56 23.69 35.04
N ASP A 374 24.95 24.81 35.45
CA ASP A 374 25.62 26.12 35.55
C ASP A 374 26.36 26.52 34.26
N ALA A 375 25.83 26.14 33.08
CA ALA A 375 26.44 26.40 31.78
C ALA A 375 25.98 27.72 31.14
N CYS A 376 24.95 28.36 31.68
CA CYS A 376 24.51 29.69 31.24
C CYS A 376 24.25 30.62 32.43
N VAL A 377 24.58 31.89 32.28
CA VAL A 377 24.32 32.91 33.29
C VAL A 377 22.95 33.54 33.04
N THR A 378 22.06 33.51 34.02
CA THR A 378 20.74 34.15 33.94
C THR A 378 20.76 35.47 34.71
N VAL A 379 20.28 36.54 34.08
CA VAL A 379 20.26 37.90 34.65
C VAL A 379 18.85 38.48 34.66
N ASP A 380 18.49 39.20 35.71
CA ASP A 380 17.13 39.75 35.87
C ASP A 380 17.07 41.25 35.53
N ASN A 381 18.21 41.95 35.62
CA ASN A 381 18.27 43.40 35.44
C ASN A 381 19.55 43.87 34.73
N ALA A 382 19.54 45.14 34.31
CA ALA A 382 20.65 45.74 33.58
C ALA A 382 21.95 45.83 34.38
N GLU A 383 21.87 46.00 35.71
CA GLU A 383 23.08 46.06 36.56
C GLU A 383 23.73 44.68 36.71
N GLU A 384 22.93 43.62 36.80
CA GLU A 384 23.41 42.24 36.76
C GLU A 384 24.03 41.90 35.41
N LEU A 385 23.40 42.30 34.30
CA LEU A 385 24.01 42.15 32.97
C LEU A 385 25.38 42.80 32.91
N ASN A 386 25.51 44.06 33.37
CA ASN A 386 26.79 44.77 33.43
C ASN A 386 27.84 44.01 34.24
N ARG A 387 27.45 43.54 35.44
CA ARG A 387 28.34 42.86 36.38
C ARG A 387 28.83 41.53 35.82
N GLU A 388 27.92 40.70 35.28
CA GLU A 388 28.28 39.39 34.76
C GLU A 388 29.06 39.48 33.45
N VAL A 389 28.76 40.45 32.57
CA VAL A 389 29.59 40.72 31.37
C VAL A 389 31.03 41.07 31.79
N LEU A 390 31.21 42.02 32.71
CA LEU A 390 32.55 42.39 33.21
C LEU A 390 33.27 41.20 33.85
N ARG A 391 32.56 40.43 34.68
CA ARG A 391 33.11 39.24 35.34
C ARG A 391 33.60 38.21 34.34
N LEU A 392 32.85 37.91 33.28
CA LEU A 392 33.23 36.92 32.26
C LEU A 392 34.40 37.39 31.38
N PHE A 393 34.58 38.71 31.20
CA PHE A 393 35.74 39.26 30.48
C PHE A 393 36.99 39.44 31.35
N ASP A 394 36.84 39.47 32.68
CA ASP A 394 37.94 39.55 33.65
C ASP A 394 38.43 38.17 34.12
N ASP A 395 37.52 37.21 34.31
CA ASP A 395 37.82 35.85 34.76
C ASP A 395 37.81 34.84 33.61
N GLU A 396 38.98 34.70 32.97
CA GLU A 396 39.17 33.78 31.86
C GLU A 396 38.96 32.30 32.25
N LYS A 397 39.18 31.93 33.52
CA LYS A 397 38.97 30.55 33.99
C LYS A 397 37.50 30.21 34.06
N GLU A 398 36.68 31.12 34.58
CA GLU A 398 35.23 30.95 34.62
C GLU A 398 34.62 30.95 33.22
N ARG A 399 35.11 31.82 32.32
CA ARG A 399 34.72 31.79 30.91
C ARG A 399 35.02 30.42 30.28
N ALA A 400 36.26 29.94 30.38
CA ALA A 400 36.65 28.64 29.84
C ALA A 400 35.87 27.47 30.45
N ARG A 401 35.48 27.57 31.73
CA ARG A 401 34.59 26.60 32.39
C ARG A 401 33.22 26.56 31.71
N LEU A 402 32.58 27.72 31.51
CA LEU A 402 31.28 27.82 30.82
C LEU A 402 31.36 27.33 29.36
N GLU A 403 32.40 27.70 28.64
CA GLU A 403 32.65 27.26 27.26
C GLU A 403 32.77 25.72 27.17
N LYS A 404 33.49 25.11 28.11
CA LYS A 404 33.63 23.65 28.17
C LYS A 404 32.32 22.96 28.54
N GLU A 405 31.57 23.48 29.50
CA GLU A 405 30.28 22.91 29.91
C GLU A 405 29.21 23.05 28.82
N THR A 406 29.12 24.21 28.16
CA THR A 406 28.19 24.41 27.03
C THR A 406 28.50 23.45 25.89
N LEU A 407 29.78 23.27 25.54
CA LEU A 407 30.20 22.31 24.52
C LEU A 407 29.95 20.85 24.96
N ALA A 408 30.16 20.51 26.23
CA ALA A 408 29.89 19.18 26.78
C ALA A 408 28.40 18.83 26.68
N ILE A 409 27.51 19.76 27.05
CA ILE A 409 26.05 19.58 26.92
C ILE A 409 25.66 19.30 25.47
N VAL A 410 26.20 20.06 24.52
CA VAL A 410 25.87 19.85 23.11
C VAL A 410 26.41 18.50 22.63
N ASN A 411 27.67 18.15 22.94
CA ASN A 411 28.28 16.90 22.50
C ASN A 411 27.61 15.64 23.09
N GLU A 412 27.14 15.70 24.35
CA GLU A 412 26.39 14.59 24.97
C GLU A 412 25.02 14.36 24.31
N ASN A 413 24.40 15.43 23.79
CA ASN A 413 23.09 15.37 23.15
C ASN A 413 23.18 15.29 21.61
N LYS A 414 24.39 15.30 21.04
CA LYS A 414 24.62 15.10 19.61
C LYS A 414 24.42 13.64 19.19
N GLY A 415 24.03 13.43 17.93
CA GLY A 415 23.83 12.13 17.30
C GLY A 415 22.38 11.65 17.28
N ALA A 416 21.42 12.48 17.68
CA ALA A 416 19.99 12.15 17.62
C ALA A 416 19.50 11.98 16.17
N ALA A 417 20.01 12.79 15.24
CA ALA A 417 19.69 12.70 13.82
C ALA A 417 20.16 11.37 13.21
N ARG A 418 21.39 10.95 13.51
CA ARG A 418 21.94 9.67 13.02
C ARG A 418 21.20 8.46 13.59
N LYS A 419 20.86 8.48 14.89
CA LYS A 419 20.02 7.43 15.51
C LYS A 419 18.65 7.34 14.83
N SER A 420 18.05 8.48 14.50
CA SER A 420 16.76 8.54 13.80
C SER A 420 16.87 7.98 12.37
N ALA A 421 17.98 8.23 11.66
CA ALA A 421 18.24 7.67 10.33
C ALA A 421 18.43 6.14 10.34
N MET A 422 19.17 5.62 11.32
CA MET A 422 19.31 4.16 11.50
C MET A 422 17.97 3.50 11.82
N LEU A 423 17.17 4.13 12.70
CA LEU A 423 15.85 3.63 13.06
C LEU A 423 14.88 3.65 11.87
N LEU A 424 14.97 4.67 11.01
CA LEU A 424 14.20 4.72 9.76
C LEU A 424 14.55 3.54 8.84
N LYS A 425 15.83 3.23 8.70
CA LYS A 425 16.31 2.10 7.90
C LYS A 425 15.76 0.77 8.42
N GLU A 426 15.88 0.51 9.72
CA GLU A 426 15.32 -0.69 10.36
C GLU A 426 13.80 -0.79 10.16
N THR A 427 13.10 0.34 10.30
CA THR A 427 11.64 0.39 10.11
C THR A 427 11.27 0.05 8.66
N LEU A 428 11.96 0.62 7.68
CA LEU A 428 11.73 0.34 6.26
C LEU A 428 12.05 -1.12 5.91
N ASP A 429 13.19 -1.66 6.36
CA ASP A 429 13.58 -3.04 6.09
C ASP A 429 12.57 -4.04 6.69
N SER A 430 12.11 -3.79 7.93
CA SER A 430 11.09 -4.62 8.58
C SER A 430 9.71 -4.50 7.93
N TYR A 431 9.36 -3.31 7.43
CA TYR A 431 8.10 -3.06 6.75
C TYR A 431 8.08 -3.72 5.38
N GLU A 432 9.14 -3.58 4.59
CA GLU A 432 9.28 -4.22 3.27
C GLU A 432 9.35 -5.74 3.40
N ALA A 433 9.99 -6.28 4.44
CA ALA A 433 9.96 -7.71 4.72
C ALA A 433 8.54 -8.20 5.07
N LYS A 434 7.81 -7.45 5.90
CA LYS A 434 6.40 -7.74 6.23
C LYS A 434 5.46 -7.55 5.06
N GLU A 435 5.70 -6.56 4.20
CA GLU A 435 4.90 -6.30 3.01
C GLU A 435 5.15 -7.36 1.94
N ARG A 436 6.39 -7.84 1.78
CA ARG A 436 6.66 -9.07 1.02
C ARG A 436 5.89 -10.25 1.61
N LEU A 437 5.97 -10.49 2.93
CA LEU A 437 5.21 -11.55 3.64
C LEU A 437 3.68 -11.39 3.60
N LEU A 438 3.16 -10.15 3.49
CA LEU A 438 1.74 -9.85 3.38
C LEU A 438 1.28 -9.89 1.92
N HIS A 439 2.11 -9.52 0.94
CA HIS A 439 1.84 -9.79 -0.47
C HIS A 439 1.84 -11.29 -0.75
N ILE A 440 2.68 -12.06 -0.05
CA ILE A 440 2.66 -13.55 0.02
C ILE A 440 1.33 -14.08 0.63
N LYS A 441 0.54 -13.26 1.33
CA LYS A 441 -0.80 -13.64 1.88
C LYS A 441 -1.98 -12.87 1.26
N SER A 442 -1.76 -11.81 0.49
CA SER A 442 -2.78 -10.83 0.13
C SER A 442 -2.79 -10.47 -1.36
N THR A 443 -2.64 -11.47 -2.23
CA THR A 443 -3.33 -11.47 -3.53
C THR A 443 -4.78 -11.96 -3.39
N GLU A 444 -5.35 -12.01 -2.19
CA GLU A 444 -6.79 -11.82 -2.01
C GLU A 444 -7.16 -10.34 -2.26
N LYS A 445 -7.47 -10.10 -3.53
CA LYS A 445 -8.55 -9.24 -4.05
C LYS A 445 -8.61 -7.80 -3.54
N VAL A 446 -8.58 -6.89 -4.52
CA VAL A 446 -9.45 -5.72 -4.49
C VAL A 446 -10.86 -6.20 -4.11
N GLU A 447 -11.34 -5.83 -2.92
CA GLU A 447 -12.75 -6.02 -2.52
C GLU A 447 -13.65 -5.18 -3.42
N ASN A 448 -13.86 -5.66 -4.65
CA ASN A 448 -14.97 -5.23 -5.46
C ASN A 448 -16.26 -5.76 -4.83
N LEU A 449 -17.34 -4.99 -4.95
CA LEU A 449 -18.68 -5.38 -4.51
C LEU A 449 -19.04 -6.81 -4.98
N GLN A 450 -18.62 -7.17 -6.20
CA GLN A 450 -18.79 -8.50 -6.79
C GLN A 450 -18.15 -9.62 -5.95
N THR A 451 -16.92 -9.42 -5.48
CA THR A 451 -16.22 -10.38 -4.60
C THR A 451 -16.95 -10.56 -3.28
N TYR A 452 -17.40 -9.46 -2.68
CA TYR A 452 -18.17 -9.49 -1.44
C TYR A 452 -19.48 -10.28 -1.62
N PHE A 453 -20.21 -10.05 -2.71
CA PHE A 453 -21.41 -10.82 -3.04
C PHE A 453 -21.11 -12.29 -3.34
N ILE A 454 -20.06 -12.61 -4.10
CA ILE A 454 -19.64 -13.99 -4.36
C ILE A 454 -19.32 -14.70 -3.03
N ASN A 455 -18.51 -14.10 -2.18
CA ASN A 455 -18.16 -14.68 -0.87
C ASN A 455 -19.41 -14.89 -0.01
N LEU A 456 -20.35 -13.94 0.00
CA LEU A 456 -21.62 -14.03 0.74
C LEU A 456 -22.57 -15.14 0.20
N VAL A 457 -22.55 -15.38 -1.11
CA VAL A 457 -23.33 -16.44 -1.78
C VAL A 457 -22.69 -17.81 -1.61
N HIS A 458 -21.36 -17.89 -1.47
CA HIS A 458 -20.65 -19.15 -1.25
C HIS A 458 -20.49 -19.52 0.24
N SER A 459 -20.61 -18.57 1.17
CA SER A 459 -20.51 -18.82 2.62
C SER A 459 -21.74 -19.53 3.18
N LYS A 460 -21.53 -20.58 3.99
CA LYS A 460 -22.59 -21.26 4.75
C LYS A 460 -23.07 -20.43 5.94
N ASP A 461 -22.14 -19.80 6.65
CA ASP A 461 -22.41 -18.95 7.81
C ASP A 461 -22.10 -17.48 7.50
N VAL A 462 -22.97 -16.57 7.97
CA VAL A 462 -22.84 -15.13 7.72
C VAL A 462 -22.88 -14.38 9.05
N GLU A 463 -21.77 -13.74 9.40
CA GLU A 463 -21.66 -12.92 10.61
C GLU A 463 -21.91 -11.43 10.29
N GLY A 464 -22.66 -10.77 11.18
CA GLY A 464 -22.91 -9.32 11.11
C GLY A 464 -24.32 -8.93 10.66
N PHE A 465 -24.84 -7.86 11.29
CA PHE A 465 -26.20 -7.37 11.09
C PHE A 465 -26.52 -6.96 9.64
N GLY A 466 -25.59 -6.25 8.97
CA GLY A 466 -25.77 -5.82 7.58
C GLY A 466 -25.82 -6.98 6.58
N SER A 467 -24.91 -7.95 6.74
CA SER A 467 -24.84 -9.16 5.92
C SER A 467 -26.12 -10.00 6.03
N ASN A 468 -26.70 -10.10 7.23
CA ASN A 468 -27.96 -10.82 7.48
C ASN A 468 -29.17 -10.20 6.76
N VAL A 469 -29.24 -8.87 6.64
CA VAL A 469 -30.32 -8.20 5.89
C VAL A 469 -30.20 -8.50 4.39
N ILE A 470 -28.99 -8.46 3.84
CA ILE A 470 -28.73 -8.76 2.42
C ILE A 470 -29.06 -10.24 2.12
N VAL A 471 -28.63 -11.16 2.98
CA VAL A 471 -28.93 -12.58 2.87
C VAL A 471 -30.43 -12.87 2.89
N SER A 472 -31.17 -12.23 3.80
CA SER A 472 -32.63 -12.38 3.88
C SER A 472 -33.31 -11.89 2.61
N PHE A 473 -32.84 -10.78 2.04
CA PHE A 473 -33.31 -10.28 0.76
C PHE A 473 -33.03 -11.28 -0.38
N LEU A 474 -31.80 -11.81 -0.48
CA LEU A 474 -31.43 -12.81 -1.50
C LEU A 474 -32.23 -14.12 -1.35
N TYR A 475 -32.59 -14.51 -0.12
CA TYR A 475 -33.41 -15.68 0.14
C TYR A 475 -34.81 -15.56 -0.49
N CYS A 476 -35.45 -14.39 -0.38
CA CYS A 476 -36.74 -14.13 -1.03
C CYS A 476 -36.68 -14.31 -2.56
N PHE A 477 -35.63 -13.80 -3.21
CA PHE A 477 -35.43 -14.02 -4.65
C PHE A 477 -35.15 -15.47 -4.99
N SER A 478 -34.50 -16.21 -4.10
CA SER A 478 -34.21 -17.64 -4.30
C SER A 478 -35.47 -18.48 -4.25
N ALA A 479 -36.41 -18.14 -3.38
CA ALA A 479 -37.73 -18.76 -3.35
C ALA A 479 -38.51 -18.48 -4.64
N LEU A 480 -38.49 -17.24 -5.14
CA LEU A 480 -39.12 -16.87 -6.41
C LEU A 480 -38.48 -17.62 -7.60
N TYR A 481 -37.15 -17.65 -7.66
CA TYR A 481 -36.43 -18.36 -8.71
C TYR A 481 -36.73 -19.86 -8.69
N SER A 482 -36.72 -20.50 -7.49
CA SER A 482 -37.12 -21.90 -7.31
C SER A 482 -38.54 -22.16 -7.82
N MET A 483 -39.50 -21.27 -7.52
CA MET A 483 -40.87 -21.37 -8.03
C MET A 483 -40.91 -21.33 -9.56
N LEU A 484 -40.19 -20.40 -10.19
CA LEU A 484 -40.15 -20.26 -11.65
C LEU A 484 -39.51 -21.47 -12.34
N VAL A 485 -38.42 -22.00 -11.77
CA VAL A 485 -37.75 -23.22 -12.27
C VAL A 485 -38.70 -24.42 -12.20
N ASN A 486 -39.38 -24.62 -11.06
CA ASN A 486 -40.36 -25.69 -10.88
C ASN A 486 -41.56 -25.56 -11.81
N LEU A 487 -42.08 -24.33 -11.99
CA LEU A 487 -43.19 -24.05 -12.90
C LEU A 487 -42.82 -24.38 -14.34
N LYS A 488 -41.64 -23.91 -14.78
CA LYS A 488 -41.12 -24.18 -16.12
C LYS A 488 -40.92 -25.69 -16.35
N LEU A 489 -40.37 -26.41 -15.37
CA LEU A 489 -40.24 -27.88 -15.47
C LEU A 489 -41.62 -28.55 -15.51
N GLY A 490 -42.59 -28.05 -14.75
CA GLY A 490 -43.99 -28.50 -14.78
C GLY A 490 -44.61 -28.39 -16.16
N PHE A 491 -44.40 -27.27 -16.87
CA PHE A 491 -44.87 -27.09 -18.25
C PHE A 491 -44.26 -28.12 -19.23
N TYR A 492 -43.00 -28.50 -19.06
CA TYR A 492 -42.38 -29.58 -19.84
C TYR A 492 -42.87 -30.99 -19.44
N LYS A 493 -43.31 -31.20 -18.20
CA LYS A 493 -43.87 -32.48 -17.74
C LYS A 493 -45.31 -32.69 -18.24
N ILE A 494 -46.11 -31.63 -18.25
CA ILE A 494 -47.51 -31.64 -18.72
C ILE A 494 -47.59 -31.61 -20.26
N GLY A 495 -46.46 -31.36 -20.95
CA GLY A 495 -46.39 -31.32 -22.41
C GLY A 495 -46.84 -29.99 -23.03
N LEU A 496 -46.97 -28.93 -22.22
CA LEU A 496 -47.29 -27.58 -22.69
C LEU A 496 -46.12 -26.97 -23.50
N PHE A 497 -44.89 -27.27 -23.10
CA PHE A 497 -43.69 -26.91 -23.86
C PHE A 497 -43.18 -28.11 -24.67
N HIS A 498 -42.90 -27.86 -25.95
CA HIS A 498 -42.43 -28.88 -26.87
C HIS A 498 -41.01 -29.33 -26.54
N LYS A 499 -40.76 -30.65 -26.65
CA LYS A 499 -39.43 -31.25 -26.53
C LYS A 499 -39.03 -31.84 -27.87
N GLU A 500 -37.98 -31.30 -28.48
CA GLU A 500 -37.47 -31.80 -29.75
C GLU A 500 -36.71 -33.11 -29.55
N LYS A 501 -37.04 -34.14 -30.32
CA LYS A 501 -36.33 -35.42 -30.31
C LYS A 501 -35.41 -35.51 -31.52
N LEU A 502 -34.14 -35.82 -31.30
CA LEU A 502 -33.19 -36.10 -32.37
C LEU A 502 -33.23 -37.58 -32.76
N PRO A 503 -32.94 -37.92 -34.03
CA PRO A 503 -32.82 -39.30 -34.50
C PRO A 503 -31.43 -39.90 -34.18
N CYS A 504 -30.84 -39.54 -33.04
CA CYS A 504 -29.59 -40.09 -32.52
C CYS A 504 -29.72 -40.29 -30.99
N PHE A 505 -28.81 -41.05 -30.39
CA PHE A 505 -28.82 -41.24 -28.93
C PHE A 505 -28.26 -40.00 -28.22
N VAL A 506 -29.06 -39.38 -27.33
CA VAL A 506 -28.70 -38.12 -26.71
C VAL A 506 -28.37 -38.30 -25.22
N ILE A 507 -27.10 -38.06 -24.88
CA ILE A 507 -26.57 -38.06 -23.51
C ILE A 507 -26.45 -36.62 -23.00
N SER A 508 -26.93 -36.36 -21.81
CA SER A 508 -26.82 -35.08 -21.13
C SER A 508 -25.88 -35.20 -19.95
N LEU A 509 -24.81 -34.41 -19.97
CA LEU A 509 -23.92 -34.21 -18.82
C LEU A 509 -24.27 -32.88 -18.19
N GLY A 510 -24.47 -32.84 -16.88
CA GLY A 510 -24.57 -31.56 -16.20
C GLY A 510 -24.62 -31.69 -14.70
N ASN A 511 -24.83 -30.57 -14.03
CA ASN A 511 -24.86 -30.50 -12.58
C ASN A 511 -25.99 -29.60 -12.08
N VAL A 512 -26.27 -29.68 -10.79
CA VAL A 512 -27.27 -28.83 -10.12
C VAL A 512 -26.66 -27.60 -9.43
N THR A 513 -25.33 -27.45 -9.42
CA THR A 513 -24.60 -26.35 -8.76
C THR A 513 -23.96 -25.39 -9.77
N VAL A 514 -23.60 -24.17 -9.36
CA VAL A 514 -22.64 -23.32 -10.07
C VAL A 514 -21.24 -23.65 -9.55
N GLY A 515 -20.27 -23.82 -10.47
CA GLY A 515 -18.91 -24.21 -10.15
C GLY A 515 -18.37 -25.37 -11.00
N GLY A 516 -17.08 -25.65 -10.84
CA GLY A 516 -16.34 -26.66 -11.59
C GLY A 516 -16.55 -28.08 -11.04
N THR A 517 -17.60 -28.74 -11.49
CA THR A 517 -17.97 -30.12 -11.10
C THR A 517 -17.28 -31.24 -11.89
N GLY A 518 -16.34 -30.91 -12.79
CA GLY A 518 -15.65 -31.89 -13.63
C GLY A 518 -16.39 -32.33 -14.90
N LYS A 519 -17.33 -31.48 -15.40
CA LYS A 519 -18.12 -31.77 -16.61
C LYS A 519 -17.26 -32.00 -17.84
N THR A 520 -16.38 -31.06 -18.16
CA THR A 520 -15.56 -31.08 -19.38
C THR A 520 -14.61 -32.30 -19.43
N PRO A 521 -13.87 -32.63 -18.35
CA PRO A 521 -13.09 -33.87 -18.33
C PRO A 521 -13.93 -35.14 -18.43
N THR A 522 -15.14 -35.15 -17.83
CA THR A 522 -16.07 -36.28 -17.95
C THR A 522 -16.61 -36.43 -19.38
N ALA A 523 -16.94 -35.32 -20.05
CA ALA A 523 -17.38 -35.32 -21.44
C ALA A 523 -16.32 -35.88 -22.37
N GLN A 524 -15.06 -35.51 -22.14
CA GLN A 524 -13.91 -36.03 -22.87
C GLN A 524 -13.72 -37.53 -22.63
N CYS A 525 -13.77 -37.99 -21.38
CA CYS A 525 -13.68 -39.42 -21.04
C CYS A 525 -14.78 -40.24 -21.72
N LEU A 526 -16.03 -39.78 -21.62
CA LEU A 526 -17.19 -40.45 -22.19
C LEU A 526 -17.16 -40.48 -23.72
N ALA A 527 -16.76 -39.37 -24.37
CA ALA A 527 -16.61 -39.32 -25.82
C ALA A 527 -15.55 -40.32 -26.31
N ARG A 528 -14.42 -40.46 -25.61
CA ARG A 528 -13.39 -41.46 -25.93
C ARG A 528 -13.93 -42.88 -25.78
N GLU A 529 -14.56 -43.20 -24.65
CA GLU A 529 -15.13 -44.55 -24.44
C GLU A 529 -16.16 -44.93 -25.53
N ILE A 530 -17.06 -44.01 -25.91
CA ILE A 530 -18.09 -44.27 -26.94
C ILE A 530 -17.49 -44.41 -28.33
N ARG A 531 -16.49 -43.59 -28.66
CA ARG A 531 -15.74 -43.72 -29.91
C ARG A 531 -15.01 -45.06 -29.98
N ASP A 532 -14.39 -45.48 -28.88
CA ASP A 532 -13.65 -46.74 -28.81
C ASP A 532 -14.59 -47.96 -28.85
N MET A 533 -15.87 -47.80 -28.51
CA MET A 533 -16.94 -48.78 -28.78
C MET A 533 -17.35 -48.84 -30.26
N GLY A 534 -16.86 -47.93 -31.11
CA GLY A 534 -17.09 -47.90 -32.56
C GLY A 534 -18.25 -47.00 -33.01
N TYR A 535 -18.81 -46.16 -32.13
CA TYR A 535 -19.91 -45.26 -32.48
C TYR A 535 -19.41 -43.87 -32.91
N ARG A 536 -20.12 -43.25 -33.85
CA ARG A 536 -19.86 -41.85 -34.25
C ARG A 536 -20.45 -40.88 -33.23
N VAL A 537 -19.61 -40.39 -32.33
CA VAL A 537 -19.98 -39.46 -31.26
C VAL A 537 -19.69 -38.02 -31.64
N VAL A 538 -20.52 -37.09 -31.14
CA VAL A 538 -20.36 -35.65 -31.28
C VAL A 538 -20.57 -34.94 -29.94
N ILE A 539 -19.84 -33.86 -29.68
CA ILE A 539 -20.08 -33.00 -28.52
C ILE A 539 -20.82 -31.74 -28.94
N LEU A 540 -21.91 -31.44 -28.22
CA LEU A 540 -22.71 -30.23 -28.35
C LEU A 540 -22.49 -29.35 -27.11
N ASN A 541 -21.74 -28.27 -27.28
CA ASN A 541 -21.48 -27.28 -26.24
C ASN A 541 -22.32 -26.01 -26.47
N ARG A 542 -22.54 -25.21 -25.42
CA ARG A 542 -23.28 -23.94 -25.53
C ARG A 542 -22.50 -22.83 -26.25
N GLY A 543 -21.18 -22.83 -26.14
CA GLY A 543 -20.35 -21.66 -26.47
C GLY A 543 -20.45 -20.56 -25.41
N TYR A 544 -20.32 -20.90 -24.12
CA TYR A 544 -20.35 -19.89 -23.06
C TYR A 544 -19.15 -18.94 -23.19
N ARG A 545 -19.40 -17.62 -23.24
CA ARG A 545 -18.42 -16.54 -23.52
C ARG A 545 -17.74 -16.62 -24.91
N ALA A 546 -18.23 -17.44 -25.82
CA ALA A 546 -17.79 -17.45 -27.21
C ALA A 546 -18.09 -16.11 -27.92
N LYS A 547 -17.18 -15.63 -28.77
CA LYS A 547 -17.45 -14.49 -29.66
C LYS A 547 -18.29 -14.87 -30.88
N TRP A 548 -18.43 -16.17 -31.16
CA TRP A 548 -19.32 -16.68 -32.20
C TRP A 548 -20.79 -16.42 -31.87
N HIS A 549 -21.56 -15.90 -32.84
CA HIS A 549 -22.98 -15.54 -32.66
C HIS A 549 -23.92 -16.21 -33.69
N GLY A 550 -23.40 -17.13 -34.51
CA GLY A 550 -24.21 -17.89 -35.46
C GLY A 550 -24.98 -19.04 -34.79
N ASP A 551 -25.94 -19.61 -35.52
CA ASP A 551 -26.83 -20.65 -34.98
C ASP A 551 -26.12 -22.00 -34.74
N VAL A 552 -25.14 -22.33 -35.59
CA VAL A 552 -24.27 -23.51 -35.46
C VAL A 552 -22.83 -23.09 -35.75
N GLY A 553 -21.93 -23.30 -34.80
CA GLY A 553 -20.48 -23.15 -34.98
C GLY A 553 -19.78 -24.51 -34.90
N VAL A 554 -18.95 -24.83 -35.88
CA VAL A 554 -18.11 -26.04 -35.86
C VAL A 554 -16.75 -25.64 -35.30
N VAL A 555 -16.44 -26.08 -34.09
CA VAL A 555 -15.13 -25.82 -33.45
C VAL A 555 -14.09 -26.78 -34.02
N SER A 556 -14.46 -28.07 -34.16
CA SER A 556 -13.67 -29.08 -34.85
C SER A 556 -14.56 -30.09 -35.55
N ASP A 557 -14.09 -30.59 -36.70
CA ASP A 557 -14.66 -31.73 -37.42
C ASP A 557 -14.07 -33.09 -36.97
N GLY A 558 -13.19 -33.08 -35.97
CA GLY A 558 -12.45 -34.26 -35.49
C GLY A 558 -11.06 -34.41 -36.09
N GLU A 559 -10.76 -33.77 -37.22
CA GLU A 559 -9.42 -33.79 -37.83
C GLU A 559 -8.70 -32.45 -37.67
N LYS A 560 -9.44 -31.34 -37.80
CA LYS A 560 -8.92 -29.97 -37.75
C LYS A 560 -9.73 -29.09 -36.81
N LEU A 561 -9.04 -28.14 -36.18
CA LEU A 561 -9.65 -27.02 -35.46
C LEU A 561 -10.01 -25.91 -36.45
N HIS A 562 -11.29 -25.51 -36.47
CA HIS A 562 -11.83 -24.46 -37.35
C HIS A 562 -12.02 -23.11 -36.65
N MET A 563 -12.02 -23.12 -35.31
CA MET A 563 -12.17 -21.92 -34.48
C MET A 563 -11.03 -21.83 -33.48
N ASP A 564 -10.62 -20.59 -33.16
CA ASP A 564 -9.70 -20.35 -32.05
C ASP A 564 -10.42 -20.32 -30.69
N ALA A 565 -9.65 -20.20 -29.61
CA ALA A 565 -10.19 -20.15 -28.25
C ALA A 565 -11.17 -18.98 -28.02
N LYS A 566 -10.94 -17.82 -28.65
CA LYS A 566 -11.78 -16.62 -28.50
C LYS A 566 -13.11 -16.77 -29.23
N GLU A 567 -13.09 -17.43 -30.38
CA GLU A 567 -14.27 -17.71 -31.19
C GLU A 567 -15.12 -18.82 -30.58
N ALA A 568 -14.50 -19.93 -30.15
CA ALA A 568 -15.19 -21.11 -29.64
C ALA A 568 -15.59 -21.02 -28.16
N GLY A 569 -14.86 -20.23 -27.37
CA GLY A 569 -14.88 -20.25 -25.91
C GLY A 569 -13.97 -21.35 -25.33
N ASP A 570 -13.44 -21.09 -24.13
CA ASP A 570 -12.37 -21.88 -23.51
C ASP A 570 -12.67 -23.40 -23.46
N GLU A 571 -13.87 -23.76 -23.01
CA GLU A 571 -14.25 -25.17 -22.78
C GLU A 571 -14.42 -25.94 -24.09
N ALA A 572 -15.05 -25.33 -25.10
CA ALA A 572 -15.29 -26.00 -26.38
C ALA A 572 -13.99 -26.15 -27.17
N PHE A 573 -13.10 -25.15 -27.13
CA PHE A 573 -11.78 -25.23 -27.74
C PHE A 573 -10.92 -26.31 -27.08
N MET A 574 -10.92 -26.37 -25.74
CA MET A 574 -10.17 -27.40 -24.99
C MET A 574 -10.65 -28.81 -25.34
N LEU A 575 -11.97 -29.05 -25.35
CA LEU A 575 -12.55 -30.33 -25.76
C LEU A 575 -12.14 -30.73 -27.17
N ALA A 576 -12.24 -29.80 -28.12
CA ALA A 576 -11.87 -30.03 -29.51
C ALA A 576 -10.39 -30.38 -29.67
N LYS A 577 -9.51 -29.80 -28.85
CA LYS A 577 -8.08 -30.09 -28.88
C LYS A 577 -7.74 -31.50 -28.36
N HIS A 578 -8.43 -31.98 -27.34
CA HIS A 578 -8.18 -33.28 -26.72
C HIS A 578 -8.86 -34.47 -27.42
N LEU A 579 -9.87 -34.20 -28.26
CA LEU A 579 -10.72 -35.22 -28.86
C LEU A 579 -10.49 -35.32 -30.36
N GLN A 580 -9.41 -36.00 -30.73
CA GLN A 580 -9.19 -36.41 -32.11
C GLN A 580 -10.29 -37.38 -32.56
N ASN A 581 -10.78 -37.19 -33.78
CA ASN A 581 -11.85 -37.92 -34.45
C ASN A 581 -13.25 -37.78 -33.82
N VAL A 582 -13.48 -36.73 -33.02
CA VAL A 582 -14.81 -36.42 -32.46
C VAL A 582 -15.13 -34.96 -32.78
N PRO A 583 -16.17 -34.68 -33.59
CA PRO A 583 -16.57 -33.31 -33.86
C PRO A 583 -17.08 -32.60 -32.60
N VAL A 584 -16.77 -31.31 -32.48
CA VAL A 584 -17.23 -30.44 -31.40
C VAL A 584 -17.95 -29.23 -32.00
N LEU A 585 -19.21 -29.06 -31.63
CA LEU A 585 -20.05 -27.96 -32.12
C LEU A 585 -20.52 -27.07 -30.97
N ILE A 586 -20.65 -25.78 -31.26
CA ILE A 586 -21.21 -24.78 -30.34
C ILE A 586 -22.52 -24.20 -30.89
N GLY A 587 -23.48 -23.96 -29.99
CA GLY A 587 -24.69 -23.23 -30.31
C GLY A 587 -25.65 -23.15 -29.12
N ALA A 588 -26.42 -22.06 -29.05
CA ALA A 588 -27.38 -21.86 -27.97
C ALA A 588 -28.50 -22.92 -28.00
N GLU A 589 -28.97 -23.27 -29.19
CA GLU A 589 -30.01 -24.26 -29.44
C GLU A 589 -29.42 -25.63 -29.80
N ARG A 590 -29.46 -26.58 -28.84
CA ARG A 590 -28.84 -27.91 -29.04
C ARG A 590 -29.57 -28.78 -30.05
N ALA A 591 -30.84 -28.49 -30.32
CA ALA A 591 -31.60 -29.24 -31.32
C ALA A 591 -31.08 -28.97 -32.74
N LEU A 592 -30.80 -27.71 -33.05
CA LEU A 592 -30.26 -27.32 -34.35
C LEU A 592 -28.83 -27.83 -34.56
N THR A 593 -27.95 -27.62 -33.58
CA THR A 593 -26.57 -28.15 -33.64
C THR A 593 -26.54 -29.67 -33.72
N GLY A 594 -27.46 -30.36 -33.01
CA GLY A 594 -27.63 -31.81 -33.10
C GLY A 594 -28.10 -32.27 -34.49
N ARG A 595 -29.09 -31.60 -35.10
CA ARG A 595 -29.52 -31.89 -36.49
C ARG A 595 -28.37 -31.72 -37.48
N TYR A 596 -27.65 -30.60 -37.37
CA TYR A 596 -26.49 -30.33 -38.22
C TYR A 596 -25.43 -31.43 -38.07
N ALA A 597 -25.16 -31.88 -36.84
CA ALA A 597 -24.20 -32.94 -36.58
C ALA A 597 -24.59 -34.29 -37.20
N ILE A 598 -25.88 -34.61 -37.23
CA ILE A 598 -26.39 -35.83 -37.86
C ILE A 598 -26.26 -35.73 -39.39
N GLU A 599 -26.64 -34.59 -39.97
CA GLU A 599 -26.62 -34.37 -41.42
C GLU A 599 -25.20 -34.32 -42.01
N HIS A 600 -24.25 -33.68 -41.31
CA HIS A 600 -22.91 -33.41 -41.85
C HIS A 600 -21.83 -34.37 -41.34
N PHE A 601 -21.98 -34.91 -40.13
CA PHE A 601 -21.00 -35.83 -39.51
C PHE A 601 -21.55 -37.24 -39.27
N GLY A 602 -22.82 -37.50 -39.60
CA GLY A 602 -23.43 -38.82 -39.43
C GLY A 602 -23.49 -39.28 -37.98
N ALA A 603 -23.63 -38.35 -37.03
CA ALA A 603 -23.56 -38.61 -35.59
C ALA A 603 -24.63 -39.61 -35.13
N GLU A 604 -24.20 -40.68 -34.44
CA GLU A 604 -25.06 -41.70 -33.83
C GLU A 604 -25.33 -41.40 -32.35
N VAL A 605 -24.38 -40.72 -31.69
CA VAL A 605 -24.46 -40.33 -30.29
C VAL A 605 -24.09 -38.86 -30.13
N ALA A 606 -24.93 -38.09 -29.45
CA ALA A 606 -24.68 -36.69 -29.11
C ALA A 606 -24.54 -36.51 -27.60
N ILE A 607 -23.41 -35.93 -27.16
CA ILE A 607 -23.15 -35.58 -25.76
C ILE A 607 -23.37 -34.08 -25.58
N LEU A 608 -24.31 -33.70 -24.72
CA LEU A 608 -24.50 -32.31 -24.30
C LEU A 608 -23.59 -32.02 -23.12
N ASP A 609 -22.63 -31.14 -23.31
CA ASP A 609 -21.86 -30.56 -22.22
C ASP A 609 -22.69 -29.43 -21.57
N ASP A 610 -22.90 -29.52 -20.26
CA ASP A 610 -23.81 -28.67 -19.46
C ASP A 610 -25.28 -28.69 -19.93
N GLY A 611 -25.82 -29.89 -20.17
CA GLY A 611 -27.15 -30.16 -20.73
C GLY A 611 -28.29 -30.35 -19.73
N TYR A 612 -28.02 -30.50 -18.43
CA TYR A 612 -29.03 -30.94 -17.43
C TYR A 612 -30.24 -29.99 -17.28
N GLN A 613 -30.03 -28.69 -17.52
CA GLN A 613 -31.07 -27.65 -17.56
C GLN A 613 -31.70 -27.44 -18.95
N HIS A 614 -31.18 -28.07 -20.00
CA HIS A 614 -31.62 -27.87 -21.39
C HIS A 614 -32.82 -28.75 -21.74
N TRP A 615 -33.96 -28.45 -21.13
CA TRP A 615 -35.18 -29.25 -21.24
C TRP A 615 -35.86 -29.21 -22.63
N GLN A 616 -35.46 -28.30 -23.52
CA GLN A 616 -36.03 -28.17 -24.87
C GLN A 616 -35.82 -29.38 -25.77
N LEU A 617 -34.73 -30.12 -25.58
CA LEU A 617 -34.44 -31.32 -26.38
C LEU A 617 -35.15 -32.53 -25.69
N LYS A 618 -35.12 -33.77 -26.19
CA LYS A 618 -35.42 -35.02 -25.41
C LYS A 618 -34.22 -35.99 -25.22
N ARG A 619 -33.89 -36.34 -23.95
CA ARG A 619 -32.69 -37.13 -23.55
C ARG A 619 -33.03 -38.62 -23.57
N ASP A 620 -32.04 -39.43 -23.89
CA ASP A 620 -32.09 -40.88 -23.67
C ASP A 620 -31.30 -41.30 -22.42
N LEU A 621 -30.33 -40.48 -22.00
CA LEU A 621 -29.58 -40.65 -20.76
C LEU A 621 -29.23 -39.30 -20.11
N ASP A 622 -29.63 -39.09 -18.86
CA ASP A 622 -29.24 -37.94 -18.03
C ASP A 622 -28.21 -38.37 -16.97
N ILE A 623 -26.99 -37.84 -17.07
CA ILE A 623 -25.90 -38.05 -16.12
C ILE A 623 -25.71 -36.77 -15.30
N LEU A 624 -25.97 -36.88 -14.00
CA LEU A 624 -25.77 -35.81 -13.05
C LEU A 624 -24.41 -35.91 -12.37
N LEU A 625 -23.60 -34.85 -12.48
CA LEU A 625 -22.33 -34.73 -11.79
C LEU A 625 -22.50 -34.04 -10.43
N VAL A 626 -21.98 -34.65 -9.37
CA VAL A 626 -21.93 -34.11 -8.02
C VAL A 626 -20.49 -34.06 -7.54
N ASP A 627 -19.99 -32.87 -7.21
CA ASP A 627 -18.64 -32.68 -6.65
C ASP A 627 -18.61 -33.14 -5.19
N ALA A 628 -17.76 -34.13 -4.88
CA ALA A 628 -17.62 -34.71 -3.55
C ALA A 628 -16.89 -33.80 -2.55
N VAL A 629 -16.16 -32.79 -3.04
CA VAL A 629 -15.49 -31.77 -2.22
C VAL A 629 -16.48 -30.67 -1.83
N ASN A 630 -17.26 -30.18 -2.79
CA ASN A 630 -18.26 -29.13 -2.56
C ASN A 630 -19.69 -29.65 -2.73
N VAL A 631 -20.09 -30.50 -1.78
CA VAL A 631 -21.35 -31.24 -1.83
C VAL A 631 -22.56 -30.30 -1.81
N PHE A 632 -23.28 -30.21 -2.94
CA PHE A 632 -24.44 -29.32 -3.17
C PHE A 632 -24.21 -27.83 -2.82
N GLY A 633 -22.95 -27.40 -2.66
CA GLY A 633 -22.58 -26.03 -2.32
C GLY A 633 -23.05 -25.59 -0.93
N ASN A 634 -23.79 -24.48 -0.86
CA ASN A 634 -24.43 -23.99 0.37
C ASN A 634 -25.91 -24.39 0.49
N GLU A 635 -26.36 -25.37 -0.29
CA GLU A 635 -27.73 -25.93 -0.27
C GLU A 635 -28.87 -24.96 -0.59
N HIS A 636 -28.54 -23.72 -0.96
CA HIS A 636 -29.48 -22.71 -1.37
C HIS A 636 -29.47 -22.50 -2.88
N ILE A 637 -30.64 -22.17 -3.42
CA ILE A 637 -30.82 -21.85 -4.84
C ILE A 637 -30.34 -20.43 -5.13
N LEU A 638 -29.93 -20.17 -6.38
CA LEU A 638 -29.61 -18.83 -6.86
C LEU A 638 -30.78 -17.85 -6.62
N PRO A 639 -30.53 -16.59 -6.20
CA PRO A 639 -29.23 -15.96 -6.00
C PRO A 639 -28.64 -16.07 -4.59
N ARG A 640 -29.32 -16.69 -3.60
CA ARG A 640 -28.79 -16.85 -2.23
C ARG A 640 -27.62 -17.82 -2.18
N GLY A 641 -27.69 -18.86 -3.00
CA GLY A 641 -26.71 -19.93 -3.01
C GLY A 641 -26.35 -20.40 -4.40
N THR A 642 -25.63 -21.52 -4.43
CA THR A 642 -24.99 -22.01 -5.65
C THR A 642 -25.84 -22.99 -6.44
N LEU A 643 -27.03 -23.39 -5.98
CA LEU A 643 -27.86 -24.34 -6.71
C LEU A 643 -28.58 -23.65 -7.89
N ARG A 644 -28.42 -24.22 -9.10
CA ARG A 644 -29.16 -23.86 -10.32
C ARG A 644 -30.57 -24.43 -10.32
N GLU A 645 -30.77 -25.55 -9.64
CA GLU A 645 -32.05 -26.25 -9.50
C GLU A 645 -32.21 -26.78 -8.08
N PRO A 646 -33.45 -27.00 -7.59
CA PRO A 646 -33.68 -27.70 -6.33
C PRO A 646 -33.02 -29.09 -6.30
N ILE A 647 -32.50 -29.50 -5.13
CA ILE A 647 -31.87 -30.83 -4.94
C ILE A 647 -32.87 -31.96 -5.27
N SER A 648 -34.17 -31.74 -5.13
CA SER A 648 -35.19 -32.71 -5.53
C SER A 648 -35.17 -33.09 -7.01
N HIS A 649 -34.55 -32.27 -7.88
CA HIS A 649 -34.41 -32.55 -9.32
C HIS A 649 -33.33 -33.59 -9.64
N VAL A 650 -32.63 -34.11 -8.62
CA VAL A 650 -31.78 -35.31 -8.76
C VAL A 650 -32.62 -36.53 -9.18
N ASN A 651 -33.94 -36.51 -8.95
CA ASN A 651 -34.89 -37.53 -9.41
C ASN A 651 -34.94 -37.74 -10.94
N ARG A 652 -34.34 -36.86 -11.74
CA ARG A 652 -34.27 -37.00 -13.20
C ARG A 652 -33.03 -37.73 -13.69
N ALA A 653 -32.02 -37.88 -12.85
CA ALA A 653 -30.76 -38.49 -13.26
C ALA A 653 -30.94 -40.01 -13.43
N ASP A 654 -30.51 -40.56 -14.57
CA ASP A 654 -30.32 -42.00 -14.72
C ASP A 654 -29.06 -42.45 -13.98
N VAL A 655 -28.04 -41.59 -13.99
CA VAL A 655 -26.72 -41.84 -13.39
C VAL A 655 -26.32 -40.63 -12.56
N CYS A 656 -25.87 -40.88 -11.33
CA CYS A 656 -25.21 -39.89 -10.49
C CYS A 656 -23.71 -40.18 -10.45
N LEU A 657 -22.93 -39.35 -11.13
CA LEU A 657 -21.47 -39.43 -11.15
C LEU A 657 -20.90 -38.52 -10.05
N MET A 658 -20.32 -39.14 -9.03
CA MET A 658 -19.59 -38.45 -7.98
C MET A 658 -18.17 -38.15 -8.47
N THR A 659 -17.79 -36.88 -8.44
CA THR A 659 -16.47 -36.43 -8.90
C THR A 659 -15.55 -36.07 -7.74
N LYS A 660 -14.24 -36.31 -7.91
CA LYS A 660 -13.19 -35.98 -6.94
C LYS A 660 -13.35 -36.69 -5.60
N VAL A 661 -13.79 -37.95 -5.65
CA VAL A 661 -14.05 -38.75 -4.45
C VAL A 661 -12.79 -38.94 -3.59
N ASP A 662 -11.62 -38.92 -4.22
CA ASP A 662 -10.30 -38.98 -3.58
C ASP A 662 -9.96 -37.75 -2.71
N GLN A 663 -10.61 -36.61 -2.96
CA GLN A 663 -10.40 -35.35 -2.22
C GLN A 663 -11.56 -35.03 -1.27
N ALA A 664 -12.53 -35.93 -1.13
CA ALA A 664 -13.74 -35.70 -0.35
C ALA A 664 -13.46 -35.74 1.16
N ALA A 665 -14.14 -34.87 1.91
CA ALA A 665 -14.12 -34.93 3.37
C ALA A 665 -14.81 -36.20 3.89
N GLU A 666 -14.43 -36.65 5.10
CA GLU A 666 -15.02 -37.82 5.74
C GLU A 666 -16.54 -37.66 5.89
N GLY A 667 -17.31 -38.64 5.40
CA GLY A 667 -18.77 -38.63 5.42
C GLY A 667 -19.46 -37.90 4.24
N SER A 668 -18.74 -37.13 3.42
CA SER A 668 -19.31 -36.46 2.23
C SER A 668 -19.88 -37.44 1.21
N ILE A 669 -19.18 -38.55 0.99
CA ILE A 669 -19.57 -39.60 0.03
C ILE A 669 -20.91 -40.22 0.46
N GLU A 670 -21.01 -40.58 1.73
CA GLU A 670 -22.22 -41.17 2.33
C GLU A 670 -23.40 -40.19 2.31
N TYR A 671 -23.15 -38.91 2.54
CA TYR A 671 -24.17 -37.86 2.43
C TYR A 671 -24.72 -37.73 1.00
N ILE A 672 -23.85 -37.78 -0.02
CA ILE A 672 -24.27 -37.77 -1.42
C ILE A 672 -25.10 -39.03 -1.73
N ARG A 673 -24.62 -40.22 -1.36
CA ARG A 673 -25.34 -41.49 -1.59
C ARG A 673 -26.74 -41.43 -0.97
N ASN A 674 -26.85 -41.02 0.30
CA ASN A 674 -28.13 -40.88 1.00
C ASN A 674 -29.06 -39.84 0.36
N THR A 675 -28.51 -38.71 -0.10
CA THR A 675 -29.30 -37.66 -0.75
C THR A 675 -29.83 -38.11 -2.11
N VAL A 676 -28.99 -38.75 -2.92
CA VAL A 676 -29.39 -39.30 -4.22
C VAL A 676 -30.46 -40.37 -4.01
N HIS A 677 -30.25 -41.32 -3.10
CA HIS A 677 -31.19 -42.40 -2.83
C HIS A 677 -32.55 -41.87 -2.33
N LYS A 678 -32.55 -40.84 -1.48
CA LYS A 678 -33.78 -40.17 -0.99
C LYS A 678 -34.66 -39.62 -2.12
N TYR A 679 -34.08 -39.11 -3.20
CA TYR A 679 -34.84 -38.51 -4.31
C TYR A 679 -34.94 -39.43 -5.53
N ASN A 680 -34.06 -40.41 -5.66
CA ASN A 680 -33.98 -41.34 -6.77
C ASN A 680 -33.34 -42.68 -6.36
N GLU A 681 -34.14 -43.63 -5.89
CA GLU A 681 -33.65 -44.96 -5.50
C GLU A 681 -33.08 -45.76 -6.67
N ASN A 682 -33.46 -45.43 -7.92
CA ASN A 682 -33.10 -46.19 -9.12
C ASN A 682 -31.88 -45.63 -9.87
N ALA A 683 -31.31 -44.49 -9.43
CA ALA A 683 -30.15 -43.91 -10.09
C ALA A 683 -28.90 -44.76 -9.85
N LEU A 684 -28.17 -45.06 -10.93
CA LEU A 684 -26.86 -45.71 -10.80
C LEU A 684 -25.85 -44.71 -10.24
N ILE A 685 -25.17 -45.05 -9.15
CA ILE A 685 -24.12 -44.22 -8.56
C ILE A 685 -22.78 -44.70 -9.10
N VAL A 686 -22.01 -43.77 -9.68
CA VAL A 686 -20.67 -44.04 -10.20
C VAL A 686 -19.69 -43.08 -9.53
N GLU A 687 -18.55 -43.60 -9.13
CA GLU A 687 -17.49 -42.80 -8.53
C GLU A 687 -16.39 -42.50 -9.53
N SER A 688 -15.83 -41.29 -9.46
CA SER A 688 -14.71 -40.89 -10.28
C SER A 688 -13.69 -40.09 -9.50
N ILE A 689 -12.43 -40.31 -9.86
CA ILE A 689 -11.28 -39.57 -9.32
C ILE A 689 -10.64 -38.74 -10.44
N HIS A 690 -10.03 -37.62 -10.06
CA HIS A 690 -9.32 -36.74 -10.98
C HIS A 690 -7.83 -36.90 -10.72
N GLN A 691 -7.13 -37.65 -11.58
CA GLN A 691 -5.71 -37.90 -11.39
C GLN A 691 -4.88 -37.05 -12.36
N PRO A 692 -3.87 -36.32 -11.86
CA PRO A 692 -2.90 -35.69 -12.73
C PRO A 692 -2.13 -36.79 -13.47
N ARG A 693 -2.03 -36.66 -14.80
CA ARG A 693 -1.39 -37.65 -15.67
C ARG A 693 0.03 -37.27 -16.03
N THR A 694 0.22 -36.02 -16.44
CA THR A 694 1.50 -35.51 -16.94
C THR A 694 1.52 -33.99 -16.88
N PHE A 695 2.72 -33.41 -16.87
CA PHE A 695 2.97 -31.99 -17.00
C PHE A 695 3.51 -31.71 -18.40
N ILE A 696 2.72 -31.03 -19.23
CA ILE A 696 3.07 -30.77 -20.63
C ILE A 696 3.70 -29.38 -20.72
N PRO A 697 4.89 -29.20 -21.31
CA PRO A 697 5.44 -27.88 -21.61
C PRO A 697 4.44 -27.02 -22.39
N MET A 698 4.35 -25.72 -22.09
CA MET A 698 3.33 -24.84 -22.66
C MET A 698 3.43 -24.68 -24.19
N ASP A 699 4.64 -24.65 -24.73
CA ASP A 699 4.94 -24.64 -26.17
C ASP A 699 4.46 -25.93 -26.85
N GLU A 700 4.80 -27.09 -26.29
CA GLU A 700 4.31 -28.39 -26.77
C GLU A 700 2.79 -28.47 -26.68
N TRP A 701 2.20 -28.11 -25.53
CA TRP A 701 0.76 -28.10 -25.34
C TRP A 701 0.05 -27.22 -26.38
N HIS A 702 0.66 -26.12 -26.81
CA HIS A 702 0.10 -25.25 -27.84
C HIS A 702 0.09 -25.92 -29.22
N ASP A 703 1.24 -26.46 -29.64
CA ASP A 703 1.39 -27.00 -30.99
C ASP A 703 0.68 -28.34 -31.14
N HIS A 704 1.02 -29.34 -30.32
CA HIS A 704 0.48 -30.70 -30.39
C HIS A 704 0.38 -31.24 -28.96
N ILE A 705 -0.78 -31.73 -28.52
CA ILE A 705 -0.87 -32.43 -27.23
C ILE A 705 -0.11 -33.76 -27.35
N GLY A 706 1.21 -33.70 -27.18
CA GLY A 706 2.12 -34.82 -27.33
C GLY A 706 1.95 -35.84 -26.21
N GLU A 707 2.35 -37.08 -26.48
CA GLU A 707 2.50 -38.11 -25.44
C GLU A 707 3.71 -37.85 -24.52
N THR A 708 4.59 -36.94 -24.94
CA THR A 708 5.78 -36.49 -24.20
C THR A 708 5.41 -35.37 -23.25
N GLY A 709 5.32 -35.70 -21.97
CA GLY A 709 5.29 -34.70 -20.90
C GLY A 709 6.10 -35.19 -19.71
N LEU A 710 6.39 -34.28 -18.79
CA LEU A 710 7.14 -34.57 -17.59
C LEU A 710 6.28 -35.47 -16.68
N ALA A 711 6.82 -36.61 -16.26
CA ALA A 711 6.09 -37.55 -15.44
C ALA A 711 5.70 -36.91 -14.10
N VAL A 712 4.55 -37.28 -13.58
CA VAL A 712 4.02 -36.73 -12.33
C VAL A 712 4.99 -36.91 -11.15
N SER A 713 5.81 -37.96 -11.16
CA SER A 713 6.86 -38.20 -10.16
C SER A 713 7.98 -37.15 -10.16
N GLU A 714 8.22 -36.48 -11.28
CA GLU A 714 9.32 -35.53 -11.43
C GLU A 714 9.01 -34.13 -10.89
N ILE A 715 7.74 -33.83 -10.56
CA ILE A 715 7.37 -32.57 -9.89
C ILE A 715 7.71 -32.59 -8.39
N LYS A 716 7.91 -33.78 -7.83
CA LYS A 716 8.13 -33.97 -6.40
C LYS A 716 9.41 -33.27 -5.95
N GLY A 717 9.29 -32.37 -4.99
CA GLY A 717 10.38 -31.59 -4.42
C GLY A 717 10.78 -30.36 -5.25
N LYS A 718 10.21 -30.15 -6.45
CA LYS A 718 10.46 -28.96 -7.25
C LYS A 718 9.79 -27.74 -6.62
N ARG A 719 10.49 -26.61 -6.63
CA ARG A 719 9.97 -25.31 -6.21
C ARG A 719 9.19 -24.69 -7.36
N ILE A 720 7.86 -24.58 -7.22
CA ILE A 720 6.99 -24.15 -8.30
C ILE A 720 6.15 -22.93 -7.94
N MET A 721 5.77 -22.16 -8.96
CA MET A 721 4.75 -21.13 -8.86
C MET A 721 3.45 -21.63 -9.51
N ALA A 722 2.34 -21.64 -8.78
CA ALA A 722 1.05 -22.09 -9.30
C ALA A 722 0.23 -20.90 -9.82
N VAL A 723 -0.30 -20.98 -11.04
CA VAL A 723 -1.18 -19.94 -11.61
C VAL A 723 -2.49 -20.55 -12.05
N SER A 724 -3.61 -19.98 -11.61
CA SER A 724 -4.93 -20.50 -12.02
C SER A 724 -6.02 -19.43 -12.10
N ALA A 725 -6.92 -19.58 -13.08
CA ALA A 725 -8.15 -18.81 -13.24
C ALA A 725 -9.36 -19.74 -13.40
N ILE A 726 -9.50 -20.66 -12.43
CA ILE A 726 -10.55 -21.68 -12.39
C ILE A 726 -11.54 -21.42 -11.24
N GLY A 727 -12.73 -22.04 -11.30
CA GLY A 727 -13.77 -21.89 -10.28
C GLY A 727 -13.40 -22.41 -8.87
N ASN A 728 -12.39 -23.28 -8.72
CA ASN A 728 -11.88 -23.73 -7.42
C ASN A 728 -10.34 -23.88 -7.44
N PRO A 729 -9.58 -22.77 -7.25
CA PRO A 729 -8.11 -22.79 -7.23
C PRO A 729 -7.51 -23.69 -6.13
N ALA A 730 -8.19 -23.82 -4.99
CA ALA A 730 -7.69 -24.60 -3.86
C ALA A 730 -7.53 -26.09 -4.18
N SER A 731 -8.42 -26.67 -4.99
CA SER A 731 -8.32 -28.08 -5.42
C SER A 731 -7.11 -28.31 -6.35
N PHE A 732 -6.77 -27.32 -7.18
CA PHE A 732 -5.56 -27.37 -8.02
C PHE A 732 -4.28 -27.31 -7.17
N GLU A 733 -4.22 -26.41 -6.19
CA GLU A 733 -3.10 -26.28 -5.27
C GLU A 733 -2.92 -27.52 -4.38
N GLN A 734 -4.03 -28.10 -3.90
CA GLN A 734 -4.01 -29.35 -3.15
C GLN A 734 -3.45 -30.48 -4.00
N THR A 735 -3.88 -30.58 -5.27
CA THR A 735 -3.36 -31.60 -6.20
C THR A 735 -1.84 -31.47 -6.36
N LEU A 736 -1.31 -30.26 -6.54
CA LEU A 736 0.14 -30.05 -6.64
C LEU A 736 0.89 -30.39 -5.34
N SER A 737 0.28 -30.08 -4.19
CA SER A 737 0.83 -30.39 -2.88
C SER A 737 0.87 -31.90 -2.61
N ASP A 738 -0.18 -32.63 -2.99
CA ASP A 738 -0.29 -34.09 -2.85
C ASP A 738 0.74 -34.84 -3.71
N LEU A 739 1.11 -34.24 -4.86
CA LEU A 739 2.22 -34.72 -5.70
C LEU A 739 3.60 -34.44 -5.09
N GLY A 740 3.66 -33.68 -4.00
CA GLY A 740 4.88 -33.32 -3.29
C GLY A 740 5.65 -32.16 -3.91
N ALA A 741 5.00 -31.32 -4.73
CA ALA A 741 5.61 -30.08 -5.20
C ALA A 741 5.73 -29.05 -4.06
N ILE A 742 6.79 -28.24 -4.06
CA ILE A 742 6.97 -27.15 -3.11
C ILE A 742 6.41 -25.89 -3.75
N ILE A 743 5.16 -25.54 -3.43
CA ILE A 743 4.53 -24.34 -3.95
C ILE A 743 5.14 -23.13 -3.22
N LEU A 744 5.92 -22.32 -3.94
CA LEU A 744 6.47 -21.06 -3.44
C LEU A 744 5.37 -20.01 -3.31
N GLU A 745 4.53 -19.91 -4.35
CA GLU A 745 3.43 -18.98 -4.41
C GLU A 745 2.31 -19.49 -5.33
N SER A 746 1.07 -19.08 -5.02
CA SER A 746 -0.12 -19.35 -5.81
C SER A 746 -0.78 -18.06 -6.27
N LEU A 747 -0.75 -17.78 -7.57
CA LEU A 747 -1.40 -16.63 -8.21
C LEU A 747 -2.80 -17.02 -8.70
N ARG A 748 -3.82 -16.49 -8.02
CA ARG A 748 -5.23 -16.79 -8.27
C ARG A 748 -5.91 -15.65 -9.02
N TYR A 749 -6.52 -15.97 -10.15
CA TYR A 749 -7.30 -15.04 -10.98
C TYR A 749 -8.80 -15.42 -10.97
N PRO A 750 -9.72 -14.49 -11.27
CA PRO A 750 -11.14 -14.80 -11.40
C PRO A 750 -11.42 -15.88 -12.46
N ASP A 751 -12.45 -16.71 -12.27
CA ASP A 751 -12.77 -17.77 -13.25
C ASP A 751 -13.02 -17.18 -14.64
N HIS A 752 -12.40 -17.80 -15.65
CA HIS A 752 -12.36 -17.31 -17.05
C HIS A 752 -11.68 -15.93 -17.23
N HIS A 753 -10.67 -15.61 -16.43
CA HIS A 753 -9.81 -14.43 -16.65
C HIS A 753 -9.00 -14.57 -17.95
N GLU A 754 -9.00 -13.52 -18.78
CA GLU A 754 -8.11 -13.40 -19.96
C GLU A 754 -6.78 -12.79 -19.51
N TYR A 755 -5.69 -13.53 -19.70
CA TYR A 755 -4.36 -13.07 -19.29
C TYR A 755 -3.80 -12.04 -20.27
N THR A 756 -3.32 -10.92 -19.74
CA THR A 756 -2.56 -9.94 -20.52
C THR A 756 -1.07 -10.29 -20.54
N VAL A 757 -0.36 -9.90 -21.61
CA VAL A 757 1.10 -10.04 -21.73
C VAL A 757 1.82 -9.48 -20.51
N LYS A 758 1.44 -8.26 -20.08
CA LYS A 758 2.03 -7.59 -18.92
C LYS A 758 1.79 -8.32 -17.59
N GLU A 759 0.63 -8.94 -17.40
CA GLU A 759 0.35 -9.73 -16.20
C GLU A 759 1.26 -10.95 -16.15
N MET A 760 1.39 -11.67 -17.26
CA MET A 760 2.25 -12.85 -17.34
C MET A 760 3.74 -12.51 -17.22
N GLU A 761 4.21 -11.41 -17.81
CA GLU A 761 5.56 -10.88 -17.53
C GLU A 761 5.77 -10.55 -16.04
N GLY A 762 4.70 -10.13 -15.34
CA GLY A 762 4.70 -9.98 -13.88
C GLY A 762 4.93 -11.31 -13.18
N VAL A 763 4.20 -12.36 -13.58
CA VAL A 763 4.37 -13.73 -13.06
C VAL A 763 5.80 -14.23 -13.25
N PHE A 764 6.38 -14.08 -14.45
CA PHE A 764 7.75 -14.51 -14.72
C PHE A 764 8.79 -13.78 -13.86
N ARG A 765 8.66 -12.45 -13.69
CA ARG A 765 9.55 -11.69 -12.79
C ARG A 765 9.45 -12.15 -11.34
N GLN A 766 8.24 -12.51 -10.91
CA GLN A 766 8.02 -13.00 -9.56
C GLN A 766 8.64 -14.38 -9.37
N ALA A 767 8.41 -15.29 -10.32
CA ALA A 767 9.02 -16.62 -10.36
C ALA A 767 10.56 -16.55 -10.30
N ASP A 768 11.16 -15.62 -11.04
CA ASP A 768 12.61 -15.36 -11.02
C ASP A 768 13.07 -14.83 -9.65
N SER A 769 12.36 -13.85 -9.09
CA SER A 769 12.70 -13.27 -7.79
C SER A 769 12.63 -14.25 -6.61
N GLU A 770 11.78 -15.26 -6.74
CA GLU A 770 11.59 -16.30 -5.73
C GLU A 770 12.39 -17.57 -6.02
N ASP A 771 13.20 -17.59 -7.09
CA ASP A 771 14.01 -18.73 -7.49
C ASP A 771 13.14 -19.99 -7.71
N ALA A 772 12.05 -19.81 -8.46
CA ALA A 772 11.14 -20.87 -8.86
C ALA A 772 11.73 -21.68 -10.03
N GLU A 773 11.67 -23.00 -9.92
CA GLU A 773 12.17 -23.92 -10.95
C GLU A 773 11.17 -24.11 -12.10
N ALA A 774 9.88 -23.83 -11.87
CA ALA A 774 8.85 -23.90 -12.90
C ALA A 774 7.59 -23.10 -12.52
N ILE A 775 6.82 -22.71 -13.54
CA ILE A 775 5.46 -22.20 -13.39
C ILE A 775 4.49 -23.31 -13.81
N VAL A 776 3.48 -23.61 -12.99
CA VAL A 776 2.47 -24.62 -13.27
C VAL A 776 1.10 -23.98 -13.42
N ILE A 777 0.41 -24.28 -14.54
CA ILE A 777 -0.91 -23.74 -14.87
C ILE A 777 -1.90 -24.86 -15.20
N THR A 778 -3.21 -24.55 -15.21
CA THR A 778 -4.26 -25.50 -15.60
C THR A 778 -4.47 -25.55 -17.11
N GLU A 779 -5.02 -26.64 -17.66
CA GLU A 779 -5.38 -26.72 -19.09
C GLU A 779 -6.35 -25.62 -19.53
N LYS A 780 -7.32 -25.25 -18.67
CA LYS A 780 -8.25 -24.15 -18.93
C LYS A 780 -7.52 -22.81 -19.09
N ASP A 781 -6.43 -22.63 -18.34
CA ASP A 781 -5.62 -21.41 -18.37
C ASP A 781 -4.63 -21.39 -19.54
N ALA A 782 -4.11 -22.56 -19.92
CA ALA A 782 -3.25 -22.72 -21.10
C ALA A 782 -3.94 -22.24 -22.39
N VAL A 783 -5.26 -22.48 -22.53
CA VAL A 783 -6.07 -21.97 -23.65
C VAL A 783 -5.97 -20.44 -23.81
N LYS A 784 -5.78 -19.71 -22.71
CA LYS A 784 -5.81 -18.24 -22.65
C LYS A 784 -4.42 -17.63 -22.48
N PHE A 785 -3.37 -18.44 -22.47
CA PHE A 785 -2.02 -18.00 -22.17
C PHE A 785 -1.39 -17.27 -23.38
N PRO A 786 -0.84 -16.05 -23.21
CA PRO A 786 -0.19 -15.32 -24.29
C PRO A 786 1.21 -15.90 -24.59
N LEU A 787 1.33 -16.66 -25.69
CA LEU A 787 2.58 -17.33 -26.09
C LEU A 787 3.74 -16.38 -26.35
N GLU A 788 3.46 -15.13 -26.72
CA GLU A 788 4.47 -14.10 -26.97
C GLU A 788 5.41 -13.92 -25.77
N VAL A 789 4.93 -14.20 -24.55
CA VAL A 789 5.69 -14.07 -23.31
C VAL A 789 6.75 -15.18 -23.17
N LEU A 790 6.53 -16.37 -23.76
CA LEU A 790 7.46 -17.49 -23.66
C LEU A 790 8.79 -17.20 -24.37
N ASN A 791 8.76 -16.44 -25.47
CA ASN A 791 9.95 -16.09 -26.24
C ASN A 791 10.95 -15.22 -25.46
N GLY A 792 10.50 -14.53 -24.41
CA GLY A 792 11.34 -13.67 -23.56
C GLY A 792 11.90 -14.34 -22.31
N HIS A 793 11.44 -15.54 -21.97
CA HIS A 793 11.74 -16.21 -20.69
C HIS A 793 12.01 -17.71 -20.90
N THR A 794 13.25 -18.06 -21.23
CA THR A 794 13.67 -19.45 -21.49
C THR A 794 14.20 -20.19 -20.26
N GLU A 795 14.44 -19.49 -19.16
CA GLU A 795 15.06 -20.06 -17.95
C GLU A 795 14.04 -20.75 -17.02
N ILE A 796 12.77 -20.31 -17.01
CA ILE A 796 11.72 -20.88 -16.17
C ILE A 796 10.64 -21.52 -17.07
N PRO A 797 10.57 -22.86 -17.15
CA PRO A 797 9.57 -23.54 -17.97
C PRO A 797 8.16 -23.36 -17.39
N VAL A 798 7.18 -23.23 -18.30
CA VAL A 798 5.75 -23.26 -17.96
C VAL A 798 5.19 -24.63 -18.28
N TYR A 799 4.64 -25.30 -17.28
CA TYR A 799 3.98 -26.60 -17.42
C TYR A 799 2.47 -26.48 -17.26
N VAL A 800 1.75 -27.17 -18.13
CA VAL A 800 0.31 -27.35 -18.07
C VAL A 800 0.04 -28.70 -17.41
N ILE A 801 -0.68 -28.71 -16.27
CA ILE A 801 -1.10 -29.96 -15.64
C ILE A 801 -2.25 -30.57 -16.44
N SER A 802 -2.06 -31.78 -16.95
CA SER A 802 -3.14 -32.54 -17.58
C SER A 802 -3.81 -33.46 -16.56
N VAL A 803 -5.14 -33.36 -16.45
CA VAL A 803 -5.92 -34.12 -15.47
C VAL A 803 -6.85 -35.08 -16.21
N GLU A 804 -6.79 -36.36 -15.87
CA GLU A 804 -7.65 -37.39 -16.45
C GLU A 804 -8.68 -37.88 -15.42
N VAL A 805 -9.91 -38.06 -15.88
CA VAL A 805 -10.98 -38.66 -15.07
C VAL A 805 -10.94 -40.16 -15.23
N THR A 806 -10.86 -40.87 -14.11
CA THR A 806 -10.95 -42.32 -14.08
C THR A 806 -12.18 -42.75 -13.28
N PHE A 807 -13.07 -43.51 -13.90
CA PHE A 807 -14.19 -44.14 -13.20
C PHE A 807 -13.70 -45.29 -12.31
N LYS A 808 -14.24 -45.37 -11.10
CA LYS A 808 -13.89 -46.35 -10.06
C LYS A 808 -15.08 -47.28 -9.82
N GLU A 809 -15.75 -47.15 -8.69
CA GLU A 809 -16.92 -47.94 -8.33
C GLU A 809 -18.09 -47.63 -9.28
N GLY A 810 -18.83 -48.66 -9.71
CA GLY A 810 -19.95 -48.54 -10.65
C GLY A 810 -19.57 -48.40 -12.13
N ALA A 811 -18.27 -48.34 -12.48
CA ALA A 811 -17.81 -48.12 -13.85
C ALA A 811 -18.21 -49.24 -14.84
N SER A 812 -18.10 -50.51 -14.43
CA SER A 812 -18.48 -51.65 -15.27
C SER A 812 -19.98 -51.67 -15.57
N GLU A 813 -20.80 -51.48 -14.54
CA GLU A 813 -22.26 -51.42 -14.65
C GLU A 813 -22.70 -50.24 -15.53
N PHE A 814 -22.01 -49.10 -15.41
CA PHE A 814 -22.26 -47.93 -16.25
C PHE A 814 -21.95 -48.21 -17.73
N ARG A 815 -20.81 -48.84 -18.06
CA ARG A 815 -20.47 -49.21 -19.44
C ARG A 815 -21.45 -50.21 -20.05
N ASP A 816 -21.87 -51.21 -19.27
CA ASP A 816 -22.85 -52.21 -19.71
C ASP A 816 -24.22 -51.56 -19.98
N MET A 817 -24.65 -50.65 -19.10
CA MET A 817 -25.88 -49.89 -19.31
C MET A 817 -25.79 -48.98 -20.54
N LEU A 818 -24.66 -48.28 -20.71
CA LEU A 818 -24.43 -47.35 -21.82
C LEU A 818 -24.48 -48.08 -23.16
N SER A 819 -23.71 -49.18 -23.30
CA SER A 819 -23.67 -49.97 -24.53
C SER A 819 -25.04 -50.54 -24.90
N LYS A 820 -25.80 -51.06 -23.92
CA LYS A 820 -27.15 -51.59 -24.12
C LYS A 820 -28.14 -50.50 -24.58
N LYS A 821 -28.16 -49.34 -23.91
CA LYS A 821 -29.08 -48.23 -24.24
C LYS A 821 -28.77 -47.63 -25.63
N ILE A 822 -27.49 -47.49 -25.99
CA ILE A 822 -27.08 -47.00 -27.32
C ILE A 822 -27.54 -48.00 -28.39
N ALA A 823 -27.25 -49.29 -28.23
CA ALA A 823 -27.63 -50.32 -29.19
C ALA A 823 -29.16 -50.44 -29.38
N GLU A 824 -29.95 -50.32 -28.31
CA GLU A 824 -31.42 -50.35 -28.39
C GLU A 824 -32.00 -49.15 -29.14
N THR A 825 -31.37 -47.98 -29.02
CA THR A 825 -31.85 -46.75 -29.66
C THR A 825 -31.49 -46.72 -31.15
N ILE A 826 -30.26 -47.11 -31.50
CA ILE A 826 -29.80 -47.18 -32.89
C ILE A 826 -30.55 -48.27 -33.68
N ARG A 827 -30.99 -49.37 -33.04
CA ARG A 827 -31.82 -50.39 -33.70
C ARG A 827 -33.28 -49.96 -33.94
N LYS A 828 -33.76 -48.91 -33.26
CA LYS A 828 -35.15 -48.42 -33.32
C LYS A 828 -35.33 -47.16 -34.18
N GLY A 829 -34.26 -46.44 -34.47
CA GLY A 829 -34.22 -45.31 -35.41
C GLY A 829 -33.88 -45.80 -36.81
#